data_AF-A0A2Z5YUW2-F1
#
_entry.id   AF-A0A2Z5YUW2-F1
#
_cell.length_a   1.000
_cell.length_b   1.000
_cell.length_c   1.000
_cell.angle_alpha   90.00
_cell.angle_beta   90.00
_cell.angle_gamma   90.00
#
_symmetry.space_group_name_H-M   'P 1'
#
loop_
_entity.id
_entity.type
_entity.pdbx_description
1 polymer ?
#
loop_
_entity_poly.entity_id
_entity_poly.type
_entity_poly.pdbx_seq_one_letter_code
_entity_poly.pdbx_strand_id
1 'polypeptide(L)'
;MSGGMRRLLIAAAAALALAGCSKGTDKPDIDTSVYGAGDDWDNPGGDWAESHFSRLTDINAQNVGTLGLAWEYDLGTQRVQEATPVVIDGVMYTSGNLGRVYALNAATGAQLWTFEPDVDMQANRAACCDQGNRGVAVHDGKVFVGALDGWLYALDAKTGAVAWKVDTITDRTRGYTITGAPEVAGDLVIIGNAGAEYDTRGYVTAYHAGDGKQAWRFFTIPHDPAKGPQESPELEAALKTWSKDTRWDIGGGGTAWDAITYDPVFDQVIVGTGNGGPYPISTRSPGGGDNLYLNSLVALDRKSGEMKWYFQETPQDSWDLTATQPMILADMDIGGKQRPVILHAPKNGFYFVVDRESGKPLLAEQMVRTSWADGWDLSTGKPHLTPEYSDYTNGPKIVFPASSGARNWHPAAYDPTRNLYFASFVDMGNLMFIPPGQQNPPRKEKALNADAALIFTSDLQPALATLPPPLQQAVKALPQWQQVKEMPFSSQLRAVDARTGKVKWTVEHDGWQDRAGVLATASGLVFHGDLAGRLRVFDADTGKLLKTVETGSSILAAPMTYRVDGVQYVAVQTGWGGGGWGFVPGYAAAYAKGNANRLLVFKLGGGAVPVPDDLPPLEPAPAPPAQFPDATPQMIATGSALFTENCSLCHSNQPRAPLPDLRRMSEGTHAAFDRIVLEGLFLPNGMPRWDDILSPDQAKAIHAFLIAEQEKLHEREVALKRQGKPLDSRSLTILSNF
;
A
#
# COMPACT_ATOMS: atom_id res chain seq x y z
N MET A 1 -30.87 56.73 56.94
CA MET A 1 -31.48 56.70 55.59
C MET A 1 -30.42 56.27 54.60
N SER A 2 -30.85 55.49 53.63
CA SER A 2 -30.13 54.84 52.54
C SER A 2 -29.07 55.67 51.82
N GLY A 3 -28.02 54.99 51.38
CA GLY A 3 -27.57 55.10 49.99
C GLY A 3 -26.11 55.49 49.75
N GLY A 4 -25.35 54.60 49.10
CA GLY A 4 -24.53 55.01 47.96
C GLY A 4 -23.00 55.00 48.08
N MET A 5 -22.42 53.80 47.97
CA MET A 5 -21.39 53.43 46.97
C MET A 5 -20.24 54.40 46.61
N ARG A 6 -19.00 54.00 46.93
CA ARG A 6 -17.90 53.64 45.99
C ARG A 6 -16.54 53.99 46.59
N ARG A 7 -15.69 52.97 46.73
CA ARG A 7 -14.25 52.93 46.39
C ARG A 7 -13.55 51.94 47.32
N LEU A 8 -13.33 50.73 46.85
CA LEU A 8 -12.20 49.88 47.23
C LEU A 8 -12.31 48.62 46.39
N LEU A 9 -11.37 48.43 45.46
CA LEU A 9 -10.92 47.15 44.89
C LEU A 9 -9.98 47.45 43.72
N ILE A 10 -8.74 47.83 44.05
CA ILE A 10 -7.57 47.64 43.20
C ILE A 10 -6.49 47.13 44.14
N ALA A 11 -6.16 45.83 44.03
CA ALA A 11 -4.99 45.12 44.56
C ALA A 11 -5.35 43.74 45.15
N ALA A 12 -5.95 42.85 44.36
CA ALA A 12 -5.98 41.40 44.63
C ALA A 12 -6.48 40.61 43.42
N ALA A 13 -5.86 40.77 42.23
CA ALA A 13 -6.21 39.95 41.06
C ALA A 13 -5.07 39.89 40.02
N ALA A 14 -3.83 39.66 40.45
CA ALA A 14 -2.69 39.53 39.52
C ALA A 14 -1.72 38.40 39.89
N ALA A 15 -2.20 37.33 40.55
CA ALA A 15 -1.34 36.21 40.96
C ALA A 15 -1.94 34.80 40.82
N LEU A 16 -3.05 34.62 40.09
CA LEU A 16 -3.57 33.29 39.74
C LEU A 16 -4.13 33.28 38.32
N ALA A 17 -3.25 33.34 37.32
CA ALA A 17 -3.55 33.03 35.92
C ALA A 17 -2.27 32.66 35.14
N LEU A 18 -1.35 31.92 35.77
CA LEU A 18 -0.15 31.36 35.14
C LEU A 18 -0.04 29.86 35.47
N ALA A 19 -1.01 29.08 35.02
CA ALA A 19 -0.99 27.62 34.93
C ALA A 19 -2.15 27.23 34.00
N GLY A 20 -2.00 26.65 32.81
CA GLY A 20 -0.80 26.15 32.14
C GLY A 20 -0.93 26.37 30.64
N CYS A 21 0.04 27.09 30.07
CA CYS A 21 0.50 26.75 28.74
C CYS A 21 1.56 25.67 28.96
N SER A 22 1.19 24.38 28.91
CA SER A 22 2.20 23.33 28.74
C SER A 22 2.73 23.48 27.32
N LYS A 23 3.78 24.29 27.17
CA LYS A 23 4.78 24.06 26.14
C LYS A 23 5.41 22.71 26.47
N GLY A 24 4.94 21.64 25.85
CA GLY A 24 5.43 20.29 26.14
C GLY A 24 6.01 19.65 24.89
N THR A 25 7.31 19.80 24.67
CA THR A 25 8.10 18.84 23.88
C THR A 25 8.27 17.51 24.65
N ASP A 26 7.49 17.29 25.70
CA ASP A 26 7.64 16.14 26.57
C ASP A 26 7.15 14.89 25.85
N LYS A 27 7.59 13.74 26.35
CA LYS A 27 7.13 12.44 25.88
C LYS A 27 5.61 12.35 26.12
N PRO A 28 4.81 11.95 25.12
CA PRO A 28 3.38 11.69 25.28
C PRO A 28 3.10 10.74 26.44
N ASP A 29 2.04 11.04 27.19
CA ASP A 29 1.53 10.18 28.26
C ASP A 29 0.54 9.17 27.65
N ILE A 30 1.07 8.04 27.18
CA ILE A 30 0.30 6.92 26.60
C ILE A 30 0.37 5.75 27.59
N ASP A 31 -0.79 5.27 28.03
CA ASP A 31 -0.88 4.09 28.91
C ASP A 31 -0.63 2.81 28.13
N THR A 32 0.64 2.39 28.09
CA THR A 32 1.05 1.17 27.38
C THR A 32 0.63 -0.12 28.09
N SER A 33 0.06 -0.05 29.30
CA SER A 33 -0.48 -1.23 29.98
C SER A 33 -1.82 -1.70 29.39
N VAL A 34 -2.46 -0.82 28.61
CA VAL A 34 -3.73 -1.05 27.96
C VAL A 34 -3.47 -1.45 26.50
N TYR A 35 -3.50 -2.76 26.22
CA TYR A 35 -3.32 -3.31 24.88
C TYR A 35 -4.68 -3.55 24.19
N GLY A 36 -4.80 -3.18 22.92
CA GLY A 36 -6.01 -3.23 22.10
C GLY A 36 -6.81 -1.92 22.05
N ALA A 37 -7.71 -1.82 21.09
CA ALA A 37 -8.73 -0.77 21.00
C ALA A 37 -9.83 -0.99 22.05
N GLY A 38 -10.38 0.11 22.58
CA GLY A 38 -11.49 0.10 23.53
C GLY A 38 -12.82 0.41 22.86
N ASP A 39 -13.58 1.33 23.45
CA ASP A 39 -14.77 1.91 22.83
C ASP A 39 -14.38 2.75 21.60
N ASP A 40 -13.27 3.47 21.69
CA ASP A 40 -12.68 4.22 20.59
C ASP A 40 -11.60 3.41 19.86
N TRP A 41 -11.37 3.81 18.60
CA TRP A 41 -10.31 3.34 17.72
C TRP A 41 -9.57 4.58 17.23
N ASP A 42 -8.56 5.01 17.98
CA ASP A 42 -8.03 6.39 17.93
C ASP A 42 -6.95 6.64 16.86
N ASN A 43 -6.44 5.58 16.23
CA ASN A 43 -5.49 5.62 15.13
C ASN A 43 -5.75 4.46 14.15
N PRO A 44 -5.21 4.46 12.92
CA PRO A 44 -5.47 3.42 11.94
C PRO A 44 -5.18 1.98 12.41
N GLY A 45 -4.19 1.79 13.29
CA GLY A 45 -3.82 0.51 13.90
C GLY A 45 -4.67 0.11 15.14
N GLY A 46 -5.49 1.03 15.65
CA GLY A 46 -6.48 0.81 16.71
C GLY A 46 -5.99 1.01 18.14
N ASP A 47 -4.69 0.90 18.39
CA ASP A 47 -4.06 1.20 19.67
C ASP A 47 -2.62 1.68 19.46
N TRP A 48 -1.90 2.00 20.54
CA TRP A 48 -0.52 2.46 20.47
C TRP A 48 0.46 1.44 19.87
N ALA A 49 0.06 0.17 19.78
CA ALA A 49 0.88 -0.94 19.32
C ALA A 49 0.57 -1.33 17.86
N GLU A 50 -0.36 -0.64 17.21
CA GLU A 50 -0.91 -0.96 15.89
C GLU A 50 -1.45 -2.39 15.79
N SER A 51 -2.04 -2.90 16.88
CA SER A 51 -2.33 -4.32 17.03
C SER A 51 -3.50 -4.84 16.18
N HIS A 52 -4.36 -3.96 15.67
CA HIS A 52 -5.67 -4.30 15.08
C HIS A 52 -6.48 -5.28 15.95
N PHE A 53 -6.33 -5.17 17.26
CA PHE A 53 -7.04 -6.00 18.25
C PHE A 53 -7.98 -5.13 19.08
N SER A 54 -9.21 -5.57 19.25
CA SER A 54 -10.19 -4.87 20.10
C SER A 54 -10.49 -5.64 21.38
N ARG A 55 -10.61 -4.93 22.51
CA ARG A 55 -11.08 -5.47 23.79
C ARG A 55 -12.59 -5.66 23.85
N LEU A 56 -13.35 -5.18 22.86
CA LEU A 56 -14.80 -5.28 22.83
C LEU A 56 -15.27 -6.73 22.66
N THR A 57 -16.35 -7.09 23.36
CA THR A 57 -16.85 -8.47 23.42
C THR A 57 -18.35 -8.61 23.20
N ASP A 58 -19.06 -7.52 22.87
CA ASP A 58 -20.51 -7.54 22.67
C ASP A 58 -20.86 -8.47 21.49
N ILE A 59 -20.06 -8.41 20.42
CA ILE A 59 -20.09 -9.36 19.30
C ILE A 59 -19.17 -10.54 19.62
N ASN A 60 -19.72 -11.76 19.62
CA ASN A 60 -19.01 -12.98 19.96
C ASN A 60 -19.55 -14.19 19.18
N ALA A 61 -18.92 -15.35 19.35
CA ALA A 61 -19.27 -16.57 18.61
C ALA A 61 -20.74 -17.02 18.82
N GLN A 62 -21.37 -16.64 19.94
CA GLN A 62 -22.75 -17.03 20.25
C GLN A 62 -23.79 -16.16 19.51
N ASN A 63 -23.47 -14.92 19.17
CA ASN A 63 -24.44 -13.97 18.61
C ASN A 63 -24.07 -13.38 17.24
N VAL A 64 -22.84 -13.59 16.75
CA VAL A 64 -22.36 -13.06 15.45
C VAL A 64 -23.21 -13.51 14.25
N GLY A 65 -23.99 -14.58 14.40
CA GLY A 65 -25.00 -14.98 13.40
C GLY A 65 -26.00 -13.87 13.04
N THR A 66 -26.27 -12.95 13.96
CA THR A 66 -27.21 -11.82 13.81
C THR A 66 -26.55 -10.53 13.32
N LEU A 67 -25.24 -10.56 13.01
CA LEU A 67 -24.54 -9.42 12.44
C LEU A 67 -25.15 -9.05 11.07
N GLY A 68 -25.45 -7.77 10.88
CA GLY A 68 -26.00 -7.20 9.66
C GLY A 68 -25.71 -5.70 9.55
N LEU A 69 -26.13 -5.07 8.45
CA LEU A 69 -25.86 -3.67 8.16
C LEU A 69 -26.54 -2.73 9.17
N ALA A 70 -25.78 -1.82 9.75
CA ALA A 70 -26.27 -0.69 10.51
C ALA A 70 -26.57 0.49 9.59
N TRP A 71 -25.57 0.88 8.79
CA TRP A 71 -25.62 1.97 7.83
C TRP A 71 -24.47 1.83 6.82
N GLU A 72 -24.57 2.54 5.70
CA GLU A 72 -23.50 2.66 4.70
C GLU A 72 -23.31 4.12 4.28
N TYR A 73 -22.14 4.44 3.72
CA TYR A 73 -21.83 5.75 3.16
C TYR A 73 -21.12 5.59 1.81
N ASP A 74 -21.56 6.34 0.80
CA ASP A 74 -20.95 6.37 -0.55
C ASP A 74 -19.72 7.28 -0.54
N LEU A 75 -18.57 6.72 -0.91
CA LEU A 75 -17.30 7.45 -0.92
C LEU A 75 -17.10 8.30 -2.19
N GLY A 76 -18.03 8.26 -3.16
CA GLY A 76 -18.01 9.14 -4.33
C GLY A 76 -16.85 8.89 -5.29
N THR A 77 -16.40 7.63 -5.38
CA THR A 77 -15.25 7.21 -6.20
C THR A 77 -15.41 5.75 -6.65
N GLN A 78 -14.57 5.31 -7.59
CA GLN A 78 -14.53 3.95 -8.14
C GLN A 78 -13.10 3.39 -8.19
N ARG A 79 -12.24 3.91 -7.32
CA ARG A 79 -10.82 3.54 -7.20
C ARG A 79 -10.56 2.75 -5.93
N VAL A 80 -9.33 2.33 -5.71
CA VAL A 80 -8.96 1.57 -4.51
C VAL A 80 -9.39 2.29 -3.23
N GLN A 81 -9.88 1.53 -2.25
CA GLN A 81 -10.07 1.99 -0.87
C GLN A 81 -9.16 1.17 0.05
N GLU A 82 -8.21 1.85 0.69
CA GLU A 82 -7.17 1.23 1.51
C GLU A 82 -7.27 1.62 3.00
N ALA A 83 -8.14 2.57 3.37
CA ALA A 83 -8.08 3.20 4.68
C ALA A 83 -8.78 2.39 5.78
N THR A 84 -8.15 2.36 6.95
CA THR A 84 -8.80 1.98 8.21
C THR A 84 -9.39 3.23 8.86
N PRO A 85 -10.72 3.31 9.10
CA PRO A 85 -11.32 4.43 9.81
C PRO A 85 -10.82 4.58 11.25
N VAL A 86 -10.85 5.81 11.74
CA VAL A 86 -10.60 6.21 13.14
C VAL A 86 -11.94 6.64 13.75
N VAL A 87 -12.25 6.23 14.98
CA VAL A 87 -13.45 6.65 15.71
C VAL A 87 -13.06 7.15 17.09
N ILE A 88 -13.36 8.42 17.37
CA ILE A 88 -13.09 9.09 18.65
C ILE A 88 -14.35 9.84 19.07
N ASP A 89 -14.82 9.61 20.30
CA ASP A 89 -15.99 10.28 20.88
C ASP A 89 -17.24 10.26 19.96
N GLY A 90 -17.46 9.13 19.28
CA GLY A 90 -18.60 8.93 18.38
C GLY A 90 -18.53 9.64 17.01
N VAL A 91 -17.38 10.23 16.67
CA VAL A 91 -17.10 10.74 15.33
C VAL A 91 -16.14 9.80 14.60
N MET A 92 -16.51 9.39 13.40
CA MET A 92 -15.65 8.61 12.51
C MET A 92 -14.94 9.54 11.53
N TYR A 93 -13.62 9.40 11.44
CA TYR A 93 -12.79 10.03 10.43
C TYR A 93 -12.18 8.94 9.54
N THR A 94 -12.27 9.10 8.23
CA THR A 94 -11.65 8.17 7.28
C THR A 94 -11.24 8.93 6.03
N SER A 95 -10.31 8.37 5.26
CA SER A 95 -9.90 8.91 3.98
C SER A 95 -10.40 8.08 2.81
N GLY A 96 -10.41 8.67 1.62
CA GLY A 96 -10.59 7.97 0.34
C GLY A 96 -9.40 8.21 -0.57
N ASN A 97 -9.53 7.80 -1.84
CA ASN A 97 -8.49 8.02 -2.84
C ASN A 97 -8.06 9.49 -2.91
N LEU A 98 -6.80 9.73 -3.32
CA LEU A 98 -6.16 11.06 -3.42
C LEU A 98 -5.94 11.80 -2.09
N GLY A 99 -6.40 11.28 -0.95
CA GLY A 99 -6.37 11.97 0.33
C GLY A 99 -7.64 12.78 0.64
N ARG A 100 -8.77 12.45 -0.02
CA ARG A 100 -10.10 12.93 0.40
C ARG A 100 -10.37 12.49 1.85
N VAL A 101 -11.08 13.29 2.63
CA VAL A 101 -11.42 12.97 4.03
C VAL A 101 -12.91 13.12 4.27
N TYR A 102 -13.46 12.18 5.04
CA TYR A 102 -14.86 12.13 5.44
C TYR A 102 -14.93 12.11 6.97
N ALA A 103 -15.71 13.02 7.56
CA ALA A 103 -16.09 12.98 8.96
C ALA A 103 -17.57 12.68 9.09
N LEU A 104 -17.90 11.61 9.80
CA LEU A 104 -19.24 11.07 9.91
C LEU A 104 -19.62 10.87 11.37
N ASN A 105 -20.90 11.00 11.70
CA ASN A 105 -21.43 10.50 12.96
C ASN A 105 -21.33 8.96 12.95
N ALA A 106 -20.56 8.38 13.87
CA ALA A 106 -20.23 6.96 13.85
C ALA A 106 -21.43 6.04 14.16
N ALA A 107 -22.50 6.54 14.78
CA ALA A 107 -23.70 5.74 15.04
C ALA A 107 -24.68 5.71 13.86
N THR A 108 -24.71 6.78 13.05
CA THR A 108 -25.77 7.01 12.05
C THR A 108 -25.29 7.10 10.61
N GLY A 109 -23.98 7.31 10.39
CA GLY A 109 -23.41 7.59 9.07
C GLY A 109 -23.69 9.00 8.55
N ALA A 110 -24.34 9.86 9.35
CA ALA A 110 -24.62 11.23 8.94
C ALA A 110 -23.32 12.01 8.70
N GLN A 111 -23.17 12.60 7.52
CA GLN A 111 -22.01 13.41 7.17
C GLN A 111 -21.95 14.68 8.04
N LEU A 112 -20.81 14.88 8.70
CA LEU A 112 -20.50 16.10 9.43
C LEU A 112 -19.80 17.10 8.49
N TRP A 113 -18.75 16.65 7.81
CA TRP A 113 -18.04 17.41 6.79
C TRP A 113 -17.23 16.47 5.86
N THR A 114 -16.84 17.00 4.71
CA THR A 114 -15.89 16.35 3.79
C THR A 114 -14.82 17.34 3.36
N PHE A 115 -13.66 16.79 2.99
CA PHE A 115 -12.54 17.55 2.45
C PHE A 115 -12.02 16.87 1.19
N GLU A 116 -11.79 17.66 0.15
CA GLU A 116 -11.14 17.21 -1.09
C GLU A 116 -9.86 18.03 -1.27
N PRO A 117 -8.68 17.38 -1.32
CA PRO A 117 -7.43 18.09 -1.55
C PRO A 117 -7.38 18.61 -3.00
N ASP A 118 -6.80 19.81 -3.16
CA ASP A 118 -6.39 20.32 -4.46
C ASP A 118 -5.08 19.62 -4.86
N VAL A 119 -5.20 18.64 -5.77
CA VAL A 119 -4.13 17.74 -6.21
C VAL A 119 -3.71 18.10 -7.63
N ASP A 120 -2.40 18.28 -7.86
CA ASP A 120 -1.86 18.26 -9.21
C ASP A 120 -1.97 16.84 -9.79
N MET A 121 -3.03 16.59 -10.57
CA MET A 121 -3.32 15.27 -11.13
C MET A 121 -2.24 14.76 -12.09
N GLN A 122 -1.27 15.60 -12.52
CA GLN A 122 -0.11 15.12 -13.27
C GLN A 122 0.77 14.19 -12.42
N ALA A 123 0.79 14.37 -11.09
CA ALA A 123 1.49 13.50 -10.16
C ALA A 123 0.98 12.04 -10.22
N ASN A 124 -0.24 11.81 -10.72
CA ASN A 124 -0.79 10.47 -10.90
C ASN A 124 0.02 9.61 -11.90
N ARG A 125 0.84 10.21 -12.77
CA ARG A 125 1.81 9.47 -13.61
C ARG A 125 2.86 8.73 -12.78
N ALA A 126 3.19 9.26 -11.60
CA ALA A 126 4.16 8.72 -10.68
C ALA A 126 3.53 7.88 -9.54
N ALA A 127 2.24 7.59 -9.62
CA ALA A 127 1.57 6.67 -8.71
C ALA A 127 1.73 5.24 -9.25
N CYS A 128 2.68 4.47 -8.71
CA CYS A 128 2.90 3.08 -9.15
C CYS A 128 1.65 2.23 -9.04
N CYS A 129 0.81 2.53 -8.04
CA CYS A 129 0.00 1.53 -7.39
C CYS A 129 -1.42 2.00 -7.10
N ASP A 130 -2.05 2.71 -8.05
CA ASP A 130 -3.37 3.36 -7.91
C ASP A 130 -3.32 4.65 -7.05
N GLN A 131 -4.45 5.35 -6.93
CA GLN A 131 -4.64 6.61 -6.22
C GLN A 131 -4.93 6.39 -4.71
N GLY A 132 -4.33 5.35 -4.12
CA GLY A 132 -4.65 4.90 -2.76
C GLY A 132 -4.30 5.89 -1.65
N ASN A 133 -4.99 5.76 -0.52
CA ASN A 133 -4.73 6.46 0.73
C ASN A 133 -5.10 5.54 1.91
N ARG A 134 -4.21 5.38 2.90
CA ARG A 134 -4.35 4.37 3.96
C ARG A 134 -4.97 4.87 5.26
N GLY A 135 -5.30 6.16 5.35
CA GLY A 135 -6.00 6.68 6.52
C GLY A 135 -5.61 8.10 6.88
N VAL A 136 -6.09 8.50 8.05
CA VAL A 136 -5.82 9.78 8.69
C VAL A 136 -5.29 9.54 10.08
N ALA A 137 -4.51 10.49 10.60
CA ALA A 137 -4.26 10.58 12.04
C ALA A 137 -5.12 11.68 12.64
N VAL A 138 -5.55 11.50 13.89
CA VAL A 138 -6.36 12.49 14.61
C VAL A 138 -5.69 12.82 15.94
N HIS A 139 -5.39 14.10 16.16
CA HIS A 139 -4.73 14.54 17.39
C HIS A 139 -5.00 16.03 17.64
N ASP A 140 -5.18 16.42 18.91
CA ASP A 140 -5.34 17.82 19.35
C ASP A 140 -6.32 18.64 18.49
N GLY A 141 -7.50 18.06 18.26
CA GLY A 141 -8.58 18.68 17.49
C GLY A 141 -8.29 18.85 16.00
N LYS A 142 -7.31 18.12 15.45
CA LYS A 142 -6.97 18.13 14.03
C LYS A 142 -7.00 16.73 13.42
N VAL A 143 -7.28 16.69 12.12
CA VAL A 143 -7.19 15.50 11.27
C VAL A 143 -6.05 15.73 10.27
N PHE A 144 -5.09 14.82 10.21
CA PHE A 144 -3.93 14.90 9.33
C PHE A 144 -4.07 13.90 8.17
N VAL A 145 -3.79 14.36 6.95
CA VAL A 145 -3.87 13.53 5.75
C VAL A 145 -2.79 13.92 4.73
N GLY A 146 -2.12 12.93 4.15
CA GLY A 146 -1.24 13.12 3.00
C GLY A 146 -2.02 13.00 1.69
N ALA A 147 -1.91 13.99 0.81
CA ALA A 147 -2.47 13.95 -0.54
C ALA A 147 -1.50 13.33 -1.55
N LEU A 148 -2.03 12.76 -2.63
CA LEU A 148 -1.25 11.97 -3.59
C LEU A 148 -0.02 12.72 -4.15
N ASP A 149 -0.14 14.01 -4.41
CA ASP A 149 0.90 14.89 -4.97
C ASP A 149 1.89 15.45 -3.93
N GLY A 150 1.88 14.88 -2.72
CA GLY A 150 2.92 15.09 -1.71
C GLY A 150 2.65 16.17 -0.67
N TRP A 151 1.47 16.77 -0.68
CA TRP A 151 1.08 17.75 0.35
C TRP A 151 0.56 17.05 1.61
N LEU A 152 1.00 17.53 2.78
CA LEU A 152 0.44 17.15 4.08
C LEU A 152 -0.52 18.25 4.54
N TYR A 153 -1.74 17.87 4.89
CA TYR A 153 -2.78 18.76 5.39
C TYR A 153 -3.05 18.48 6.87
N ALA A 154 -3.31 19.54 7.64
CA ALA A 154 -4.02 19.47 8.90
C ALA A 154 -5.37 20.18 8.76
N LEU A 155 -6.43 19.47 9.12
CA LEU A 155 -7.81 19.95 9.05
C LEU A 155 -8.32 20.13 10.47
N ASP A 156 -9.12 21.16 10.73
CA ASP A 156 -9.88 21.27 11.97
C ASP A 156 -10.88 20.10 12.08
N ALA A 157 -10.82 19.33 13.16
CA ALA A 157 -11.60 18.10 13.28
C ALA A 157 -13.12 18.33 13.32
N LYS A 158 -13.57 19.54 13.71
CA LYS A 158 -15.01 19.86 13.79
C LYS A 158 -15.58 20.33 12.47
N THR A 159 -14.79 21.02 11.65
CA THR A 159 -15.27 21.76 10.48
C THR A 159 -14.69 21.25 9.16
N GLY A 160 -13.59 20.51 9.18
CA GLY A 160 -12.85 20.11 7.98
C GLY A 160 -12.05 21.24 7.33
N ALA A 161 -12.03 22.44 7.93
CA ALA A 161 -11.29 23.58 7.38
C ALA A 161 -9.78 23.34 7.49
N VAL A 162 -9.02 23.72 6.46
CA VAL A 162 -7.56 23.61 6.46
C VAL A 162 -6.97 24.55 7.52
N ALA A 163 -6.37 23.97 8.56
CA ALA A 163 -5.62 24.68 9.58
C ALA A 163 -4.22 25.05 9.06
N TRP A 164 -3.55 24.11 8.39
CA TRP A 164 -2.31 24.34 7.67
C TRP A 164 -2.10 23.28 6.56
N LYS A 165 -1.22 23.58 5.60
CA LYS A 165 -0.80 22.70 4.51
C LYS A 165 0.70 22.89 4.27
N VAL A 166 1.46 21.80 4.10
CA VAL A 166 2.91 21.86 3.82
C VAL A 166 3.32 20.95 2.68
N ASP A 167 4.26 21.43 1.87
CA ASP A 167 4.85 20.66 0.78
C ASP A 167 5.91 19.74 1.37
N THR A 168 5.69 18.43 1.30
CA THR A 168 6.68 17.49 1.84
C THR A 168 7.77 17.19 0.81
N ILE A 169 7.53 17.46 -0.48
CA ILE A 169 8.39 17.03 -1.58
C ILE A 169 9.64 17.90 -1.68
N THR A 170 10.79 17.27 -1.50
CA THR A 170 12.11 17.91 -1.58
C THR A 170 12.48 18.39 -2.98
N ASP A 171 11.99 17.69 -4.00
CA ASP A 171 12.32 17.93 -5.40
C ASP A 171 11.13 17.56 -6.28
N ARG A 172 10.31 18.57 -6.65
CA ARG A 172 9.15 18.41 -7.53
C ARG A 172 9.53 18.06 -8.97
N THR A 173 10.82 17.96 -9.31
CA THR A 173 11.27 17.43 -10.60
C THR A 173 11.30 15.90 -10.64
N ARG A 174 11.09 15.23 -9.51
CA ARG A 174 11.06 13.76 -9.37
C ARG A 174 9.64 13.22 -9.14
N GLY A 175 9.46 11.92 -9.41
CA GLY A 175 8.18 11.21 -9.32
C GLY A 175 7.77 10.80 -7.90
N TYR A 176 7.73 11.72 -6.94
CA TYR A 176 7.24 11.43 -5.59
C TYR A 176 5.71 11.43 -5.50
N THR A 177 5.17 10.57 -4.64
CA THR A 177 3.77 10.57 -4.22
C THR A 177 3.63 10.26 -2.72
N ILE A 178 2.43 10.41 -2.14
CA ILE A 178 2.10 9.92 -0.78
C ILE A 178 0.85 9.03 -0.84
N THR A 179 0.89 7.89 -0.15
CA THR A 179 -0.24 6.95 -0.01
C THR A 179 -0.48 6.47 1.42
N GLY A 180 0.56 6.43 2.27
CA GLY A 180 0.44 6.02 3.68
C GLY A 180 -0.35 7.01 4.53
N ALA A 181 -0.85 6.53 5.67
CA ALA A 181 -1.41 7.39 6.71
C ALA A 181 -0.28 8.13 7.45
N PRO A 182 -0.47 9.39 7.86
CA PRO A 182 0.45 10.04 8.79
C PRO A 182 0.42 9.35 10.15
N GLU A 183 1.54 9.40 10.88
CA GLU A 183 1.64 8.92 12.26
C GLU A 183 1.82 10.09 13.23
N VAL A 184 1.24 10.00 14.43
CA VAL A 184 1.38 11.04 15.45
C VAL A 184 2.23 10.55 16.62
N ALA A 185 3.31 11.27 16.91
CA ALA A 185 4.19 11.03 18.04
C ALA A 185 4.21 12.27 18.96
N GLY A 186 3.12 12.46 19.71
CA GLY A 186 2.93 13.64 20.55
C GLY A 186 2.66 14.89 19.73
N ASP A 187 3.49 15.90 19.90
CA ASP A 187 3.37 17.18 19.19
C ASP A 187 3.86 17.12 17.72
N LEU A 188 4.23 15.94 17.23
CA LEU A 188 4.73 15.71 15.88
C LEU A 188 3.79 14.85 15.05
N VAL A 189 3.61 15.23 13.80
CA VAL A 189 3.03 14.40 12.74
C VAL A 189 4.12 14.00 11.76
N ILE A 190 4.25 12.70 11.51
CA ILE A 190 5.30 12.08 10.72
C ILE A 190 4.69 11.51 9.45
N ILE A 191 5.32 11.76 8.32
CA ILE A 191 4.90 11.20 7.03
C ILE A 191 6.13 10.92 6.15
N GLY A 192 6.07 9.82 5.40
CA GLY A 192 7.04 9.47 4.38
C GLY A 192 6.54 9.79 2.97
N ASN A 193 6.97 8.99 2.00
CA ASN A 193 6.62 9.14 0.59
C ASN A 193 6.79 7.80 -0.15
N ALA A 194 6.28 7.74 -1.37
CA ALA A 194 6.41 6.65 -2.33
C ALA A 194 7.09 7.13 -3.62
N GLY A 195 7.55 6.17 -4.44
CA GLY A 195 8.12 6.44 -5.76
C GLY A 195 9.42 5.68 -6.08
N ALA A 196 9.78 4.62 -5.35
CA ALA A 196 11.02 3.86 -5.59
C ALA A 196 11.07 3.21 -6.99
N GLU A 197 9.90 2.97 -7.60
CA GLU A 197 9.75 2.53 -8.99
C GLU A 197 10.17 3.60 -10.02
N TYR A 198 10.25 4.86 -9.60
CA TYR A 198 10.56 6.02 -10.41
C TYR A 198 11.95 6.56 -10.02
N ASP A 199 12.14 7.87 -10.09
CA ASP A 199 13.41 8.53 -9.86
C ASP A 199 13.48 9.22 -8.49
N THR A 200 13.28 8.48 -7.40
CA THR A 200 13.19 9.06 -6.05
C THR A 200 14.27 8.56 -5.07
N ARG A 201 14.57 9.40 -4.08
CA ARG A 201 15.36 9.09 -2.88
C ARG A 201 14.44 9.12 -1.66
N GLY A 202 14.36 8.02 -0.91
CA GLY A 202 13.46 7.90 0.23
C GLY A 202 13.83 8.80 1.41
N TYR A 203 12.80 9.27 2.11
CA TYR A 203 12.92 9.98 3.38
C TYR A 203 11.62 9.91 4.18
N VAL A 204 11.72 10.27 5.45
CA VAL A 204 10.61 10.47 6.37
C VAL A 204 10.79 11.82 7.07
N THR A 205 9.70 12.55 7.30
CA THR A 205 9.74 13.91 7.85
C THR A 205 8.75 14.06 9.00
N ALA A 206 9.19 14.68 10.09
CA ALA A 206 8.32 15.10 11.17
C ALA A 206 8.03 16.60 11.09
N TYR A 207 6.77 16.96 11.30
CA TYR A 207 6.28 18.33 11.38
C TYR A 207 5.58 18.55 12.70
N HIS A 208 5.66 19.75 13.26
CA HIS A 208 4.87 20.09 14.43
C HIS A 208 3.37 20.08 14.10
N ALA A 209 2.59 19.30 14.84
CA ALA A 209 1.15 19.13 14.65
C ALA A 209 0.38 20.45 14.74
N GLY A 210 0.88 21.41 15.53
CA GLY A 210 0.26 22.71 15.75
C GLY A 210 0.29 23.65 14.54
N ASP A 211 1.42 23.73 13.82
CA ASP A 211 1.65 24.75 12.79
C ASP A 211 2.31 24.25 11.50
N GLY A 212 2.59 22.95 11.40
CA GLY A 212 3.19 22.33 10.22
C GLY A 212 4.67 22.64 10.03
N LYS A 213 5.37 23.31 10.96
CA LYS A 213 6.81 23.53 10.81
C LYS A 213 7.57 22.22 10.86
N GLN A 214 8.48 22.01 9.91
CA GLN A 214 9.35 20.85 9.90
C GLN A 214 10.22 20.84 11.17
N ALA A 215 10.16 19.74 11.93
CA ALA A 215 11.01 19.50 13.09
C ALA A 215 12.33 18.86 12.66
N TRP A 216 12.26 17.76 11.91
CA TRP A 216 13.41 17.05 11.38
C TRP A 216 13.04 16.26 10.12
N ARG A 217 14.06 15.84 9.38
CA ARG A 217 13.95 14.94 8.22
C ARG A 217 15.07 13.91 8.27
N PHE A 218 14.74 12.66 8.04
CA PHE A 218 15.68 11.54 7.91
C PHE A 218 15.61 10.98 6.48
N PHE A 219 16.71 11.03 5.74
CA PHE A 219 16.83 10.32 4.47
C PHE A 219 17.20 8.86 4.74
N THR A 220 16.56 7.93 4.02
CA THR A 220 16.74 6.49 4.27
C THR A 220 17.95 5.91 3.55
N ILE A 221 18.52 6.63 2.59
CA ILE A 221 19.73 6.23 1.86
C ILE A 221 20.65 7.45 1.63
N PRO A 222 21.96 7.24 1.38
CA PRO A 222 22.89 8.32 1.03
C PRO A 222 22.50 9.05 -0.26
N HIS A 223 23.06 10.22 -0.49
CA HIS A 223 23.10 10.87 -1.81
C HIS A 223 24.48 10.75 -2.45
N ASP A 224 24.57 11.19 -3.70
CA ASP A 224 25.83 11.29 -4.43
C ASP A 224 26.92 12.02 -3.61
N PRO A 225 28.02 11.35 -3.22
CA PRO A 225 29.09 11.98 -2.45
C PRO A 225 29.82 13.09 -3.22
N ALA A 226 29.65 13.18 -4.54
CA ALA A 226 30.16 14.32 -5.32
C ALA A 226 29.42 15.63 -4.99
N LYS A 227 28.24 15.57 -4.37
CA LYS A 227 27.46 16.75 -3.94
C LYS A 227 27.87 17.30 -2.58
N GLY A 228 28.71 16.59 -1.83
CA GLY A 228 29.17 17.00 -0.51
C GLY A 228 29.05 15.89 0.55
N PRO A 229 29.28 16.23 1.83
CA PRO A 229 29.07 15.30 2.93
C PRO A 229 27.58 14.93 3.07
N GLN A 230 27.33 13.73 3.59
CA GLN A 230 25.98 13.25 3.86
C GLN A 230 25.31 14.03 4.99
N GLU A 231 23.98 13.98 5.07
CA GLU A 231 23.22 14.74 6.07
C GLU A 231 23.45 14.29 7.51
N SER A 232 23.96 13.07 7.72
CA SER A 232 24.22 12.52 9.04
C SER A 232 25.39 11.52 9.09
N PRO A 233 26.01 11.29 10.26
CA PRO A 233 27.05 10.26 10.44
C PRO A 233 26.60 8.85 10.04
N GLU A 234 25.32 8.54 10.23
CA GLU A 234 24.71 7.27 9.85
C GLU A 234 24.72 7.09 8.34
N LEU A 235 24.36 8.14 7.59
CA LEU A 235 24.42 8.12 6.12
C LEU A 235 25.87 8.06 5.60
N GLU A 236 26.83 8.68 6.28
CA GLU A 236 28.26 8.48 5.97
C GLU A 236 28.71 7.02 6.19
N ALA A 237 28.18 6.35 7.21
CA ALA A 237 28.43 4.93 7.44
C ALA A 237 27.74 4.07 6.36
N ALA A 238 26.48 4.38 6.05
CA ALA A 238 25.68 3.69 5.05
C ALA A 238 26.30 3.79 3.66
N LEU A 239 26.87 4.94 3.28
CA LEU A 239 27.54 5.17 1.99
C LEU A 239 28.62 4.11 1.68
N LYS A 240 29.29 3.56 2.70
CA LYS A 240 30.30 2.49 2.53
C LYS A 240 29.71 1.17 2.03
N THR A 241 28.40 1.00 2.13
CA THR A 241 27.65 -0.15 1.64
C THR A 241 27.10 0.06 0.23
N TRP A 242 27.39 1.21 -0.39
CA TRP A 242 27.05 1.53 -1.78
C TRP A 242 28.32 1.57 -2.62
N SER A 243 28.23 1.11 -3.87
CA SER A 243 29.35 1.13 -4.79
C SER A 243 29.63 2.56 -5.30
N LYS A 244 30.88 2.82 -5.68
CA LYS A 244 31.33 4.13 -6.18
C LYS A 244 30.61 4.58 -7.47
N ASP A 245 30.07 3.63 -8.22
CA ASP A 245 29.38 3.77 -9.49
C ASP A 245 27.86 3.66 -9.35
N THR A 246 27.36 3.83 -8.13
CA THR A 246 25.92 3.90 -7.85
C THR A 246 25.24 4.97 -8.73
N ARG A 247 24.07 4.61 -9.27
CA ARG A 247 23.21 5.48 -10.11
C ARG A 247 22.42 6.48 -9.26
N TRP A 248 23.12 7.39 -8.59
CA TRP A 248 22.52 8.45 -7.76
C TRP A 248 21.63 9.41 -8.56
N ASP A 249 21.80 9.47 -9.88
CA ASP A 249 20.94 10.22 -10.77
C ASP A 249 19.49 9.71 -10.73
N ILE A 250 19.30 8.39 -10.72
CA ILE A 250 17.97 7.75 -10.61
C ILE A 250 17.40 8.00 -9.21
N GLY A 251 18.17 7.81 -8.15
CA GLY A 251 17.80 8.23 -6.80
C GLY A 251 18.08 7.19 -5.72
N GLY A 252 18.00 5.90 -6.06
CA GLY A 252 18.36 4.77 -5.19
C GLY A 252 17.19 4.10 -4.47
N GLY A 253 16.01 4.72 -4.39
CA GLY A 253 14.82 4.16 -3.74
C GLY A 253 14.78 4.40 -2.23
N GLY A 254 14.33 3.40 -1.46
CA GLY A 254 14.28 3.44 0.00
C GLY A 254 13.07 4.19 0.58
N THR A 255 12.03 4.42 -0.21
CA THR A 255 10.85 5.22 0.17
C THR A 255 10.08 4.58 1.34
N ALA A 256 9.73 5.36 2.36
CA ALA A 256 8.97 4.92 3.54
C ALA A 256 7.47 5.22 3.32
N TRP A 257 6.77 4.34 2.61
CA TRP A 257 5.43 4.65 2.06
C TRP A 257 4.25 4.15 2.91
N ASP A 258 4.49 3.44 4.02
CA ASP A 258 3.44 2.85 4.85
C ASP A 258 3.84 2.74 6.33
N ALA A 259 4.57 1.70 6.75
CA ALA A 259 4.86 1.46 8.17
C ALA A 259 5.73 2.54 8.85
N ILE A 260 5.07 3.38 9.64
CA ILE A 260 5.66 4.41 10.52
C ILE A 260 4.90 4.32 11.84
N THR A 261 5.57 3.88 12.90
CA THR A 261 4.94 3.57 14.19
C THR A 261 5.63 4.31 15.31
N TYR A 262 4.88 4.99 16.18
CA TYR A 262 5.43 5.56 17.40
C TYR A 262 5.48 4.53 18.52
N ASP A 263 6.66 4.33 19.12
CA ASP A 263 6.86 3.50 20.29
C ASP A 263 6.97 4.38 21.55
N PRO A 264 5.89 4.49 22.35
CA PRO A 264 5.88 5.29 23.57
C PRO A 264 6.67 4.67 24.71
N VAL A 265 7.25 3.47 24.62
CA VAL A 265 8.11 2.96 25.71
C VAL A 265 9.51 3.53 25.57
N PHE A 266 10.09 3.45 24.38
CA PHE A 266 11.45 3.92 24.10
C PHE A 266 11.54 5.33 23.52
N ASP A 267 10.41 6.03 23.41
CA ASP A 267 10.28 7.38 22.83
C ASP A 267 10.95 7.47 21.45
N GLN A 268 10.55 6.58 20.56
CA GLN A 268 11.16 6.42 19.24
C GLN A 268 10.08 6.26 18.16
N VAL A 269 10.39 6.68 16.94
CA VAL A 269 9.58 6.41 15.75
C VAL A 269 10.28 5.31 14.97
N ILE A 270 9.61 4.20 14.71
CA ILE A 270 10.14 3.06 13.95
C ILE A 270 9.58 3.13 12.54
N VAL A 271 10.46 3.09 11.55
CA VAL A 271 10.13 3.27 10.14
C VAL A 271 10.56 2.05 9.36
N GLY A 272 9.63 1.48 8.59
CA GLY A 272 9.91 0.50 7.55
C GLY A 272 10.35 1.18 6.26
N THR A 273 11.52 0.85 5.74
CA THR A 273 12.05 1.44 4.50
C THR A 273 11.82 0.56 3.28
N GLY A 274 11.66 1.20 2.12
CA GLY A 274 11.32 0.53 0.86
C GLY A 274 12.52 -0.08 0.11
N ASN A 275 12.17 -0.61 -1.05
CA ASN A 275 13.04 -1.27 -2.02
C ASN A 275 14.01 -0.31 -2.71
N GLY A 276 15.05 -0.88 -3.31
CA GLY A 276 15.97 -0.15 -4.17
C GLY A 276 15.35 0.22 -5.52
N GLY A 277 15.66 1.42 -6.02
CA GLY A 277 15.30 1.89 -7.36
C GLY A 277 16.55 2.35 -8.12
N PRO A 278 16.91 1.76 -9.29
CA PRO A 278 16.24 0.64 -9.98
C PRO A 278 16.34 -0.69 -9.21
N TYR A 279 15.56 -1.70 -9.63
CA TYR A 279 15.53 -3.00 -8.95
C TYR A 279 16.86 -3.75 -9.09
N PRO A 280 17.45 -3.96 -10.29
CA PRO A 280 18.70 -4.72 -10.40
C PRO A 280 19.82 -4.03 -9.64
N ILE A 281 20.40 -4.70 -8.64
CA ILE A 281 21.57 -4.18 -7.93
C ILE A 281 22.74 -3.95 -8.90
N SER A 282 22.87 -4.79 -9.92
CA SER A 282 23.87 -4.64 -10.99
C SER A 282 23.71 -3.37 -11.83
N THR A 283 22.55 -2.71 -11.79
CA THR A 283 22.32 -1.39 -12.38
C THR A 283 22.40 -0.29 -11.33
N ARG A 284 21.73 -0.47 -10.18
CA ARG A 284 21.64 0.53 -9.11
C ARG A 284 22.98 0.81 -8.45
N SER A 285 23.72 -0.24 -8.09
CA SER A 285 25.00 -0.21 -7.39
C SER A 285 25.88 -1.36 -7.92
N PRO A 286 26.50 -1.22 -9.10
CA PRO A 286 27.11 -2.34 -9.83
C PRO A 286 28.24 -3.05 -9.06
N GLY A 287 28.94 -2.35 -8.16
CA GLY A 287 29.91 -2.96 -7.24
C GLY A 287 29.29 -3.78 -6.10
N GLY A 288 27.97 -3.92 -6.05
CA GLY A 288 27.21 -4.59 -5.01
C GLY A 288 27.08 -3.75 -3.73
N GLY A 289 27.08 -4.45 -2.59
CA GLY A 289 26.95 -3.87 -1.27
C GLY A 289 25.54 -3.98 -0.70
N ASP A 290 25.43 -3.90 0.63
CA ASP A 290 24.16 -4.08 1.33
C ASP A 290 23.15 -2.96 1.03
N ASN A 291 23.60 -1.82 0.50
CA ASN A 291 22.80 -0.65 0.15
C ASN A 291 21.91 -0.14 1.30
N LEU A 292 22.53 0.18 2.44
CA LEU A 292 21.81 0.69 3.60
C LEU A 292 21.17 2.08 3.33
N TYR A 293 19.98 2.38 3.84
CA TYR A 293 19.09 1.56 4.67
C TYR A 293 17.89 1.04 3.87
N LEU A 294 18.08 0.45 2.69
CA LEU A 294 17.00 -0.23 1.96
C LEU A 294 16.44 -1.40 2.78
N ASN A 295 15.12 -1.65 2.65
CA ASN A 295 14.40 -2.78 3.26
C ASN A 295 14.80 -3.07 4.71
N SER A 296 14.69 -2.05 5.54
CA SER A 296 15.12 -2.04 6.93
C SER A 296 14.03 -1.51 7.85
N LEU A 297 14.00 -2.02 9.08
CA LEU A 297 13.42 -1.29 10.19
C LEU A 297 14.46 -0.30 10.72
N VAL A 298 14.10 0.97 10.85
CA VAL A 298 14.96 2.03 11.35
C VAL A 298 14.24 2.74 12.49
N ALA A 299 14.82 2.72 13.69
CA ALA A 299 14.30 3.50 14.81
C ALA A 299 14.98 4.85 14.90
N LEU A 300 14.17 5.89 15.02
CA LEU A 300 14.59 7.28 15.12
C LEU A 300 14.19 7.83 16.48
N ASP A 301 15.05 8.66 17.07
CA ASP A 301 14.65 9.49 18.19
C ASP A 301 13.50 10.40 17.77
N ARG A 302 12.42 10.42 18.57
CA ARG A 302 11.22 11.17 18.24
C ARG A 302 11.50 12.65 18.03
N LYS A 303 12.40 13.26 18.83
CA LYS A 303 12.61 14.71 18.84
C LYS A 303 13.64 15.17 17.82
N SER A 304 14.74 14.43 17.67
CA SER A 304 15.85 14.84 16.80
C SER A 304 15.80 14.19 15.41
N GLY A 305 15.12 13.05 15.27
CA GLY A 305 15.21 12.22 14.06
C GLY A 305 16.54 11.48 13.91
N GLU A 306 17.40 11.51 14.94
CA GLU A 306 18.66 10.74 14.94
C GLU A 306 18.38 9.25 15.07
N MET A 307 19.10 8.43 14.31
CA MET A 307 18.89 6.98 14.34
C MET A 307 19.38 6.37 15.66
N LYS A 308 18.53 5.56 16.28
CA LYS A 308 18.86 4.77 17.48
C LYS A 308 19.43 3.41 17.10
N TRP A 309 18.78 2.72 16.16
CA TRP A 309 19.19 1.41 15.66
C TRP A 309 18.58 1.15 14.28
N TYR A 310 19.10 0.15 13.57
CA TYR A 310 18.45 -0.40 12.37
C TYR A 310 18.57 -1.93 12.33
N PHE A 311 17.63 -2.57 11.64
CA PHE A 311 17.69 -3.98 11.26
C PHE A 311 17.34 -4.11 9.77
N GLN A 312 18.30 -4.55 8.96
CA GLN A 312 18.09 -4.74 7.53
C GLN A 312 17.54 -6.13 7.24
N GLU A 313 16.27 -6.19 6.85
CA GLU A 313 15.55 -7.42 6.57
C GLU A 313 15.85 -7.98 5.18
N THR A 314 16.26 -7.15 4.23
CA THR A 314 16.65 -7.62 2.89
C THR A 314 17.85 -6.86 2.36
N PRO A 315 19.08 -7.28 2.73
CA PRO A 315 20.31 -6.75 2.14
C PRO A 315 20.39 -7.09 0.65
N GLN A 316 21.09 -6.24 -0.10
CA GLN A 316 21.35 -6.44 -1.54
C GLN A 316 20.07 -6.59 -2.38
N ASP A 317 18.99 -5.93 -1.96
CA ASP A 317 17.70 -6.02 -2.62
C ASP A 317 17.78 -5.86 -4.13
N SER A 318 17.19 -6.82 -4.83
CA SER A 318 17.07 -6.78 -6.27
C SER A 318 15.66 -7.10 -6.75
N TRP A 319 14.68 -7.18 -5.86
CA TRP A 319 13.44 -7.94 -6.10
C TRP A 319 12.15 -7.22 -5.69
N ASP A 320 12.26 -5.95 -5.27
CA ASP A 320 11.14 -5.19 -4.70
C ASP A 320 10.58 -5.87 -3.44
N LEU A 321 11.46 -6.18 -2.49
CA LEU A 321 11.11 -6.81 -1.21
C LEU A 321 11.17 -5.79 -0.07
N THR A 322 10.29 -4.79 -0.13
CA THR A 322 10.10 -3.73 0.87
C THR A 322 10.03 -4.24 2.30
N ALA A 323 10.47 -3.42 3.27
CA ALA A 323 10.20 -3.58 4.71
C ALA A 323 9.15 -2.60 5.23
N THR A 324 8.29 -2.07 4.36
CA THR A 324 7.29 -1.03 4.67
C THR A 324 5.96 -1.60 5.16
N GLN A 325 5.85 -2.92 5.33
CA GLN A 325 4.60 -3.56 5.74
C GLN A 325 4.23 -3.17 7.17
N PRO A 326 2.93 -3.00 7.51
CA PRO A 326 2.53 -2.65 8.87
C PRO A 326 3.15 -3.59 9.91
N MET A 327 3.70 -2.99 10.96
CA MET A 327 4.39 -3.68 12.04
C MET A 327 3.57 -3.60 13.32
N ILE A 328 3.68 -4.59 14.20
CA ILE A 328 2.93 -4.63 15.46
C ILE A 328 3.92 -4.61 16.63
N LEU A 329 3.72 -3.70 17.58
CA LEU A 329 4.47 -3.70 18.84
C LEU A 329 3.81 -4.67 19.83
N ALA A 330 4.60 -5.46 20.55
CA ALA A 330 4.09 -6.38 21.55
C ALA A 330 5.07 -6.56 22.71
N ASP A 331 4.54 -6.89 23.88
CA ASP A 331 5.33 -7.45 24.98
C ASP A 331 4.96 -8.92 25.12
N MET A 332 5.91 -9.83 24.86
CA MET A 332 5.63 -11.27 24.91
C MET A 332 6.83 -12.10 25.35
N ASP A 333 6.55 -13.34 25.78
CA ASP A 333 7.58 -14.30 26.16
C ASP A 333 8.31 -14.86 24.94
N ILE A 334 9.58 -14.49 24.76
CA ILE A 334 10.49 -15.07 23.78
C ILE A 334 11.63 -15.78 24.49
N GLY A 335 11.67 -17.10 24.36
CA GLY A 335 12.73 -17.93 24.94
C GLY A 335 12.74 -17.96 26.48
N GLY A 336 11.57 -17.88 27.11
CA GLY A 336 11.40 -17.89 28.57
C GLY A 336 11.65 -16.54 29.23
N LYS A 337 11.62 -15.45 28.45
CA LYS A 337 11.84 -14.07 28.91
C LYS A 337 10.80 -13.16 28.28
N GLN A 338 10.15 -12.33 29.11
CA GLN A 338 9.31 -11.24 28.62
C GLN A 338 10.19 -10.21 27.89
N ARG A 339 9.82 -9.88 26.66
CA ARG A 339 10.58 -8.97 25.80
C ARG A 339 9.65 -8.00 25.08
N PRO A 340 10.06 -6.71 24.98
CA PRO A 340 9.41 -5.76 24.11
C PRO A 340 9.89 -5.96 22.67
N VAL A 341 8.96 -6.25 21.77
CA VAL A 341 9.26 -6.72 20.42
C VAL A 341 8.40 -6.07 19.34
N ILE A 342 8.87 -6.18 18.11
CA ILE A 342 8.15 -5.88 16.88
C ILE A 342 7.84 -7.22 16.20
N LEU A 343 6.58 -7.43 15.83
CA LEU A 343 6.16 -8.50 14.93
C LEU A 343 6.10 -7.92 13.52
N HIS A 344 6.90 -8.45 12.61
CA HIS A 344 6.94 -7.92 11.25
C HIS A 344 7.03 -9.03 10.20
N ALA A 345 6.13 -8.96 9.21
CA ALA A 345 6.09 -9.86 8.07
C ALA A 345 6.17 -9.03 6.78
N PRO A 346 7.38 -8.67 6.32
CA PRO A 346 7.58 -7.90 5.11
C PRO A 346 7.33 -8.74 3.84
N LYS A 347 7.52 -8.12 2.66
CA LYS A 347 7.38 -8.80 1.36
C LYS A 347 8.26 -10.04 1.23
N ASN A 348 9.41 -10.09 1.92
CA ASN A 348 10.50 -11.03 1.68
C ASN A 348 10.22 -12.51 2.04
N GLY A 349 9.09 -12.80 2.68
CA GLY A 349 8.63 -14.17 2.96
C GLY A 349 9.03 -14.73 4.32
N PHE A 350 9.66 -13.92 5.17
CA PHE A 350 9.98 -14.27 6.55
C PHE A 350 9.10 -13.49 7.53
N TYR A 351 8.82 -14.10 8.68
CA TYR A 351 8.22 -13.49 9.85
C TYR A 351 9.31 -13.23 10.88
N PHE A 352 9.49 -11.96 11.25
CA PHE A 352 10.49 -11.52 12.20
C PHE A 352 9.85 -11.20 13.54
N VAL A 353 10.57 -11.54 14.60
CA VAL A 353 10.40 -10.93 15.93
C VAL A 353 11.67 -10.16 16.22
N VAL A 354 11.57 -8.85 16.38
CA VAL A 354 12.71 -7.96 16.56
C VAL A 354 12.61 -7.29 17.93
N ASP A 355 13.70 -7.26 18.70
CA ASP A 355 13.76 -6.53 19.96
C ASP A 355 13.67 -5.02 19.68
N ARG A 356 12.64 -4.35 20.22
CA ARG A 356 12.37 -2.96 19.85
C ARG A 356 13.32 -1.94 20.52
N GLU A 357 14.06 -2.34 21.55
CA GLU A 357 15.05 -1.47 22.19
C GLU A 357 16.34 -1.38 21.36
N SER A 358 16.75 -2.52 20.79
CA SER A 358 18.08 -2.68 20.18
C SER A 358 18.06 -2.94 18.67
N GLY A 359 16.90 -3.24 18.09
CA GLY A 359 16.78 -3.69 16.70
C GLY A 359 17.29 -5.12 16.47
N LYS A 360 17.63 -5.88 17.54
CA LYS A 360 18.19 -7.22 17.36
C LYS A 360 17.10 -8.23 16.95
N PRO A 361 17.27 -8.99 15.86
CA PRO A 361 16.34 -10.04 15.52
C PRO A 361 16.41 -11.19 16.55
N LEU A 362 15.25 -11.61 17.02
CA LEU A 362 15.06 -12.71 17.98
C LEU A 362 14.49 -13.96 17.30
N LEU A 363 13.76 -13.79 16.21
CA LEU A 363 13.21 -14.85 15.37
C LEU A 363 13.22 -14.40 13.91
N ALA A 364 13.47 -15.34 13.00
CA ALA A 364 13.23 -15.21 11.57
C ALA A 364 12.69 -16.56 11.06
N GLU A 365 11.39 -16.64 10.85
CA GLU A 365 10.71 -17.88 10.43
C GLU A 365 10.24 -17.74 8.98
N GLN A 366 10.56 -18.72 8.13
CA GLN A 366 10.12 -18.73 6.75
C GLN A 366 8.63 -19.05 6.64
N MET A 367 7.85 -18.14 6.05
CA MET A 367 6.39 -18.26 5.95
C MET A 367 5.91 -18.80 4.60
N VAL A 368 6.67 -18.56 3.54
CA VAL A 368 6.36 -19.01 2.17
C VAL A 368 7.65 -19.48 1.49
N ARG A 369 7.57 -20.07 0.29
CA ARG A 369 8.78 -20.35 -0.50
C ARG A 369 9.62 -19.08 -0.65
N THR A 370 10.93 -19.23 -0.45
CA THR A 370 11.92 -18.18 -0.65
C THR A 370 13.07 -18.73 -1.48
N SER A 371 13.59 -17.92 -2.40
CA SER A 371 14.71 -18.29 -3.26
C SER A 371 15.83 -17.25 -3.25
N TRP A 372 15.66 -16.14 -2.53
CA TRP A 372 16.68 -15.11 -2.34
C TRP A 372 17.52 -15.39 -1.08
N ALA A 373 16.93 -16.07 -0.09
CA ALA A 373 17.58 -16.56 1.11
C ALA A 373 16.91 -17.85 1.61
N ASP A 374 17.65 -18.70 2.32
CA ASP A 374 17.17 -19.98 2.89
C ASP A 374 17.20 -20.05 4.43
N GLY A 375 17.52 -18.94 5.09
CA GLY A 375 17.55 -18.86 6.55
C GLY A 375 18.22 -17.58 7.06
N TRP A 376 18.40 -17.51 8.38
CA TRP A 376 19.00 -16.37 9.07
C TRP A 376 20.00 -16.80 10.13
N ASP A 377 21.10 -16.07 10.21
CA ASP A 377 21.97 -16.06 11.38
C ASP A 377 21.52 -14.93 12.32
N LEU A 378 20.81 -15.28 13.39
CA LEU A 378 20.32 -14.31 14.39
C LEU A 378 21.44 -13.70 15.25
N SER A 379 22.65 -14.27 15.23
CA SER A 379 23.78 -13.70 15.97
C SER A 379 24.39 -12.50 15.25
N THR A 380 24.39 -12.53 13.92
CA THR A 380 24.85 -11.44 13.06
C THR A 380 23.71 -10.58 12.51
N GLY A 381 22.47 -11.10 12.57
CA GLY A 381 21.29 -10.48 11.98
C GLY A 381 21.23 -10.57 10.45
N LYS A 382 22.04 -11.44 9.82
CA LYS A 382 22.15 -11.52 8.37
C LYS A 382 21.48 -12.78 7.81
N PRO A 383 20.82 -12.69 6.63
CA PRO A 383 20.29 -13.85 5.94
C PRO A 383 21.39 -14.71 5.31
N HIS A 384 21.08 -15.97 5.08
CA HIS A 384 21.86 -16.84 4.21
C HIS A 384 21.39 -16.65 2.76
N LEU A 385 22.09 -15.81 2.00
CA LEU A 385 21.73 -15.47 0.62
C LEU A 385 21.94 -16.66 -0.33
N THR A 386 21.04 -16.80 -1.31
CA THR A 386 21.09 -17.84 -2.35
C THR A 386 21.08 -17.23 -3.77
N PRO A 387 22.14 -16.49 -4.16
CA PRO A 387 22.21 -15.78 -5.43
C PRO A 387 22.09 -16.70 -6.65
N GLU A 388 22.45 -17.97 -6.54
CA GLU A 388 22.29 -18.96 -7.62
C GLU A 388 20.82 -19.11 -8.07
N TYR A 389 19.86 -18.79 -7.20
CA TYR A 389 18.43 -18.88 -7.47
C TYR A 389 17.75 -17.51 -7.65
N SER A 390 18.43 -16.42 -7.33
CA SER A 390 17.82 -15.08 -7.24
C SER A 390 18.55 -13.96 -8.00
N ASP A 391 19.83 -14.11 -8.32
CA ASP A 391 20.57 -13.15 -9.14
C ASP A 391 20.23 -13.36 -10.62
N TYR A 392 19.47 -12.40 -11.17
CA TYR A 392 19.03 -12.40 -12.56
C TYR A 392 19.86 -11.47 -13.47
N THR A 393 21.04 -11.02 -13.00
CA THR A 393 21.93 -10.13 -13.77
C THR A 393 22.33 -10.73 -15.13
N ASN A 394 22.57 -12.05 -15.17
CA ASN A 394 23.07 -12.75 -16.36
C ASN A 394 22.04 -13.67 -17.03
N GLY A 395 20.76 -13.57 -16.65
CA GLY A 395 19.70 -14.39 -17.23
C GLY A 395 18.47 -14.51 -16.33
N PRO A 396 17.40 -15.14 -16.84
CA PRO A 396 16.15 -15.26 -16.09
C PRO A 396 16.29 -16.06 -14.79
N LYS A 397 15.57 -15.62 -13.76
CA LYS A 397 15.36 -16.38 -12.51
C LYS A 397 13.88 -16.39 -12.16
N ILE A 398 13.40 -17.47 -11.55
CA ILE A 398 12.09 -17.47 -10.89
C ILE A 398 12.38 -17.24 -9.41
N VAL A 399 12.11 -16.01 -8.96
CA VAL A 399 12.40 -15.56 -7.60
C VAL A 399 11.14 -15.67 -6.74
N PHE A 400 11.29 -16.24 -5.55
CA PHE A 400 10.25 -16.27 -4.52
C PHE A 400 10.73 -15.50 -3.27
N PRO A 401 9.86 -14.72 -2.62
CA PRO A 401 8.53 -14.32 -3.08
C PRO A 401 8.60 -13.35 -4.27
N ALA A 402 7.45 -13.12 -4.89
CA ALA A 402 7.26 -12.08 -5.91
C ALA A 402 7.36 -10.66 -5.30
N SER A 403 7.49 -9.66 -6.16
CA SER A 403 7.41 -8.21 -5.87
C SER A 403 6.05 -7.80 -5.29
N SER A 404 5.00 -8.60 -5.52
CA SER A 404 3.72 -8.46 -4.79
C SER A 404 3.85 -8.73 -3.29
N GLY A 405 4.94 -9.38 -2.88
CA GLY A 405 5.26 -9.80 -1.53
C GLY A 405 4.53 -11.07 -1.08
N ALA A 406 5.13 -11.76 -0.11
CA ALA A 406 4.42 -12.72 0.73
C ALA A 406 3.31 -12.05 1.54
N ARG A 407 3.56 -10.80 1.91
CA ARG A 407 2.75 -9.88 2.67
C ARG A 407 2.98 -8.48 2.10
N ASN A 408 1.94 -7.66 2.04
CA ASN A 408 2.01 -6.29 1.51
C ASN A 408 1.32 -5.34 2.52
N TRP A 409 0.85 -4.17 2.10
CA TRP A 409 0.32 -3.11 2.96
C TRP A 409 -0.93 -3.45 3.79
N HIS A 410 -1.69 -4.48 3.42
CA HIS A 410 -2.91 -4.88 4.12
C HIS A 410 -2.61 -5.19 5.59
N PRO A 411 -3.27 -4.59 6.59
CA PRO A 411 -2.90 -4.80 7.99
C PRO A 411 -3.07 -6.23 8.52
N ALA A 412 -2.20 -6.62 9.44
CA ALA A 412 -2.36 -7.85 10.24
C ALA A 412 -2.99 -7.50 11.60
N ALA A 413 -3.43 -8.52 12.35
CA ALA A 413 -3.88 -8.35 13.72
C ALA A 413 -3.14 -9.26 14.69
N TYR A 414 -2.95 -8.83 15.93
CA TYR A 414 -2.34 -9.62 17.00
C TYR A 414 -3.25 -9.69 18.23
N ASP A 415 -3.66 -10.90 18.61
CA ASP A 415 -4.37 -11.14 19.86
C ASP A 415 -3.36 -11.57 20.96
N PRO A 416 -3.04 -10.71 21.93
CA PRO A 416 -2.10 -11.03 23.00
C PRO A 416 -2.64 -12.10 23.97
N THR A 417 -3.96 -12.24 24.07
CA THR A 417 -4.60 -13.21 24.99
C THR A 417 -4.45 -14.65 24.51
N ARG A 418 -4.34 -14.83 23.19
CA ARG A 418 -4.09 -16.12 22.52
C ARG A 418 -2.66 -16.26 22.02
N ASN A 419 -1.91 -15.17 22.00
CA ASN A 419 -0.61 -15.04 21.36
C ASN A 419 -0.63 -15.49 19.88
N LEU A 420 -1.64 -15.00 19.15
CA LEU A 420 -1.84 -15.32 17.74
C LEU A 420 -1.73 -14.08 16.88
N TYR A 421 -0.92 -14.17 15.84
CA TYR A 421 -0.81 -13.21 14.75
C TYR A 421 -1.65 -13.70 13.57
N PHE A 422 -2.54 -12.85 13.07
CA PHE A 422 -3.45 -13.16 11.98
C PHE A 422 -3.13 -12.29 10.76
N ALA A 423 -2.83 -12.93 9.63
CA ALA A 423 -2.56 -12.22 8.39
C ALA A 423 -2.80 -13.09 7.15
N SER A 424 -3.02 -12.43 6.02
CA SER A 424 -3.01 -13.08 4.71
C SER A 424 -1.57 -13.23 4.21
N PHE A 425 -1.21 -14.46 3.80
CA PHE A 425 0.07 -14.79 3.20
C PHE A 425 -0.13 -15.30 1.78
N VAL A 426 0.71 -14.83 0.86
CA VAL A 426 0.72 -15.24 -0.55
C VAL A 426 2.05 -15.93 -0.87
N ASP A 427 2.02 -17.22 -1.16
CA ASP A 427 3.16 -17.92 -1.73
C ASP A 427 3.10 -17.81 -3.25
N MET A 428 3.82 -16.85 -3.83
CA MET A 428 3.90 -16.61 -5.26
C MET A 428 5.29 -16.08 -5.61
N GLY A 429 5.78 -16.37 -6.82
CA GLY A 429 7.07 -15.91 -7.32
C GLY A 429 6.95 -15.05 -8.57
N ASN A 430 8.08 -14.54 -9.04
CA ASN A 430 8.23 -13.82 -10.29
C ASN A 430 9.31 -14.46 -11.15
N LEU A 431 9.04 -14.69 -12.43
CA LEU A 431 10.13 -14.67 -13.41
C LEU A 431 10.69 -13.25 -13.46
N MET A 432 11.98 -13.06 -13.24
CA MET A 432 12.69 -11.78 -13.36
C MET A 432 13.87 -11.92 -14.32
N PHE A 433 14.10 -10.90 -15.15
CA PHE A 433 15.28 -10.77 -16.01
C PHE A 433 15.49 -9.32 -16.46
N ILE A 434 16.74 -8.97 -16.77
CA ILE A 434 17.04 -7.70 -17.44
C ILE A 434 16.82 -7.89 -18.95
N PRO A 435 15.94 -7.10 -19.61
CA PRO A 435 15.75 -7.20 -21.05
C PRO A 435 17.08 -6.99 -21.81
N PRO A 436 17.36 -7.76 -22.88
CA PRO A 436 18.57 -7.58 -23.67
C PRO A 436 18.71 -6.14 -24.19
N GLY A 437 19.83 -5.49 -23.89
CA GLY A 437 20.10 -4.10 -24.28
C GLY A 437 19.71 -3.06 -23.22
N GLN A 438 19.14 -3.49 -22.08
CA GLN A 438 18.76 -2.61 -20.96
C GLN A 438 19.62 -2.81 -19.71
N GLN A 439 20.90 -3.15 -19.86
CA GLN A 439 21.79 -3.35 -18.71
C GLN A 439 22.24 -2.06 -18.01
N ASN A 440 22.09 -0.90 -18.65
CA ASN A 440 22.37 0.41 -18.07
C ASN A 440 21.56 1.49 -18.80
N PRO A 441 20.23 1.50 -18.66
CA PRO A 441 19.39 2.46 -19.36
C PRO A 441 19.61 3.89 -18.82
N PRO A 442 19.36 4.92 -19.64
CA PRO A 442 19.36 6.30 -19.16
C PRO A 442 18.21 6.50 -18.16
N ARG A 443 18.41 7.40 -17.19
CA ARG A 443 17.33 7.84 -16.27
C ARG A 443 16.16 8.39 -17.07
N LYS A 444 14.94 7.98 -16.71
CA LYS A 444 13.68 8.51 -17.21
C LYS A 444 13.04 9.42 -16.16
N GLU A 445 13.02 10.73 -16.38
CA GLU A 445 12.53 11.67 -15.37
C GLU A 445 11.01 11.53 -15.15
N LYS A 446 10.57 11.41 -13.89
CA LYS A 446 9.15 11.22 -13.51
C LYS A 446 8.44 10.10 -14.28
N ALA A 447 9.20 9.10 -14.69
CA ALA A 447 8.74 7.91 -15.38
C ALA A 447 9.42 6.69 -14.76
N LEU A 448 8.99 5.51 -15.18
CA LEU A 448 9.38 4.27 -14.54
C LEU A 448 10.86 3.93 -14.80
N ASN A 449 11.61 3.64 -13.73
CA ASN A 449 13.03 3.27 -13.74
C ASN A 449 13.27 1.95 -12.98
N ALA A 450 12.38 0.96 -13.04
CA ALA A 450 12.62 -0.31 -12.33
C ALA A 450 13.70 -1.18 -12.99
N ASP A 451 13.86 -1.07 -14.31
CA ASP A 451 14.91 -1.71 -15.14
C ASP A 451 14.94 -3.26 -15.09
N ALA A 452 13.81 -3.91 -14.80
CA ALA A 452 13.70 -5.37 -14.79
C ALA A 452 12.32 -5.84 -15.24
N ALA A 453 12.28 -6.76 -16.20
CA ALA A 453 11.03 -7.42 -16.58
C ALA A 453 10.62 -8.47 -15.56
N LEU A 454 9.33 -8.49 -15.20
CA LEU A 454 8.75 -9.45 -14.27
C LEU A 454 7.53 -10.22 -14.83
N ILE A 455 7.28 -11.45 -14.38
CA ILE A 455 6.04 -12.18 -14.67
C ILE A 455 5.67 -13.03 -13.46
N PHE A 456 4.51 -12.77 -12.86
CA PHE A 456 4.01 -13.56 -11.73
C PHE A 456 3.84 -15.03 -12.11
N THR A 457 4.20 -15.92 -11.19
CA THR A 457 4.08 -17.38 -11.42
C THR A 457 2.63 -17.85 -11.59
N SER A 458 1.64 -17.07 -11.13
CA SER A 458 0.21 -17.26 -11.40
C SER A 458 -0.18 -17.12 -12.88
N ASP A 459 0.67 -16.45 -13.68
CA ASP A 459 0.48 -16.19 -15.11
C ASP A 459 1.65 -16.68 -15.97
N LEU A 460 2.76 -17.13 -15.37
CA LEU A 460 3.98 -17.47 -16.10
C LEU A 460 3.78 -18.61 -17.11
N GLN A 461 3.04 -19.65 -16.74
CA GLN A 461 2.79 -20.77 -17.65
C GLN A 461 2.03 -20.38 -18.92
N PRO A 462 0.87 -19.68 -18.84
CA PRO A 462 0.21 -19.19 -20.05
C PRO A 462 1.02 -18.11 -20.78
N ALA A 463 1.74 -17.24 -20.06
CA ALA A 463 2.57 -16.19 -20.66
C ALA A 463 3.82 -16.74 -21.37
N LEU A 464 4.30 -17.95 -21.04
CA LEU A 464 5.54 -18.48 -21.60
C LEU A 464 5.55 -18.50 -23.13
N ALA A 465 4.40 -18.75 -23.76
CA ALA A 465 4.28 -18.78 -25.22
C ALA A 465 4.47 -17.41 -25.88
N THR A 466 4.32 -16.30 -25.14
CA THR A 466 4.51 -14.93 -25.65
C THR A 466 5.97 -14.49 -25.60
N LEU A 467 6.82 -15.21 -24.87
CA LEU A 467 8.24 -14.89 -24.73
C LEU A 467 9.07 -15.38 -25.92
N PRO A 468 10.21 -14.75 -26.24
CA PRO A 468 11.11 -15.24 -27.28
C PRO A 468 11.58 -16.68 -27.02
N PRO A 469 11.75 -17.53 -28.06
CA PRO A 469 12.10 -18.95 -27.87
C PRO A 469 13.34 -19.21 -26.99
N PRO A 470 14.44 -18.44 -27.06
CA PRO A 470 15.58 -18.62 -26.15
C PRO A 470 15.20 -18.43 -24.68
N LEU A 471 14.36 -17.43 -24.39
CA LEU A 471 13.89 -17.17 -23.03
C LEU A 471 12.97 -18.31 -22.55
N GLN A 472 12.11 -18.84 -23.42
CA GLN A 472 11.28 -20.00 -23.08
C GLN A 472 12.12 -21.21 -22.68
N GLN A 473 13.21 -21.49 -23.39
CA GLN A 473 14.12 -22.61 -23.09
C GLN A 473 14.84 -22.38 -21.76
N ALA A 474 15.35 -21.16 -21.54
CA ALA A 474 16.02 -20.78 -20.29
C ALA A 474 15.08 -20.94 -19.08
N VAL A 475 13.84 -20.43 -19.16
CA VAL A 475 12.84 -20.57 -18.10
C VAL A 475 12.54 -22.03 -17.79
N LYS A 476 12.34 -22.87 -18.81
CA LYS A 476 12.05 -24.31 -18.65
C LYS A 476 13.20 -25.09 -18.00
N ALA A 477 14.43 -24.57 -18.08
CA ALA A 477 15.62 -25.17 -17.48
C ALA A 477 15.84 -24.76 -16.01
N LEU A 478 15.11 -23.75 -15.50
CA LEU A 478 15.24 -23.31 -14.11
C LEU A 478 14.72 -24.39 -13.15
N PRO A 479 15.41 -24.66 -12.03
CA PRO A 479 14.98 -25.67 -11.06
C PRO A 479 13.61 -25.37 -10.46
N GLN A 480 13.28 -24.09 -10.26
CA GLN A 480 11.98 -23.64 -9.74
C GLN A 480 10.83 -23.86 -10.73
N TRP A 481 11.09 -24.11 -12.02
CA TRP A 481 10.02 -24.26 -13.01
C TRP A 481 9.06 -25.41 -12.69
N GLN A 482 9.56 -26.50 -12.10
CA GLN A 482 8.68 -27.59 -11.65
C GLN A 482 7.77 -27.13 -10.51
N GLN A 483 8.31 -26.39 -9.54
CA GLN A 483 7.52 -25.85 -8.43
C GLN A 483 6.41 -24.90 -8.91
N VAL A 484 6.66 -24.13 -9.98
CA VAL A 484 5.65 -23.25 -10.59
C VAL A 484 4.53 -24.04 -11.25
N LYS A 485 4.85 -25.14 -11.94
CA LYS A 485 3.82 -25.97 -12.58
C LYS A 485 2.96 -26.72 -11.56
N GLU A 486 3.53 -27.10 -10.42
CA GLU A 486 2.83 -27.81 -9.34
C GLU A 486 2.00 -26.86 -8.49
N MET A 487 2.58 -25.72 -8.08
CA MET A 487 1.93 -24.71 -7.25
C MET A 487 2.34 -23.32 -7.76
N PRO A 488 1.64 -22.76 -8.77
CA PRO A 488 1.95 -21.45 -9.31
C PRO A 488 1.76 -20.35 -8.27
N PHE A 489 0.80 -20.52 -7.36
CA PHE A 489 0.68 -19.76 -6.13
C PHE A 489 -0.12 -20.53 -5.07
N SER A 490 -0.08 -20.05 -3.82
CA SER A 490 -1.05 -20.34 -2.74
C SER A 490 -1.35 -19.02 -2.01
N SER A 491 -2.57 -18.86 -1.48
CA SER A 491 -2.97 -17.65 -0.77
C SER A 491 -3.95 -17.98 0.34
N GLN A 492 -3.61 -17.58 1.56
CA GLN A 492 -4.30 -18.04 2.76
C GLN A 492 -4.34 -16.97 3.84
N LEU A 493 -5.46 -16.85 4.55
CA LEU A 493 -5.50 -16.27 5.90
C LEU A 493 -4.90 -17.29 6.87
N ARG A 494 -3.94 -16.87 7.70
CA ARG A 494 -3.26 -17.74 8.65
C ARG A 494 -3.36 -17.18 10.06
N ALA A 495 -3.55 -18.06 11.03
CA ALA A 495 -3.18 -17.79 12.41
C ALA A 495 -1.80 -18.37 12.69
N VAL A 496 -0.93 -17.57 13.26
CA VAL A 496 0.47 -17.87 13.51
C VAL A 496 0.73 -17.70 15.01
N ASP A 497 1.37 -18.68 15.66
CA ASP A 497 1.87 -18.47 17.02
C ASP A 497 2.96 -17.40 16.98
N ALA A 498 2.67 -16.23 17.56
CA ALA A 498 3.52 -15.06 17.42
C ALA A 498 4.93 -15.24 17.98
N ARG A 499 5.14 -16.19 18.91
CA ARG A 499 6.46 -16.44 19.53
C ARG A 499 7.37 -17.28 18.65
N THR A 500 6.78 -18.08 17.76
CA THR A 500 7.50 -19.13 17.02
C THR A 500 7.37 -19.00 15.51
N GLY A 501 6.45 -18.19 15.01
CA GLY A 501 6.15 -18.08 13.58
C GLY A 501 5.44 -19.33 13.00
N LYS A 502 5.09 -20.32 13.85
CA LYS A 502 4.44 -21.55 13.38
C LYS A 502 2.95 -21.31 13.14
N VAL A 503 2.48 -21.77 11.99
CA VAL A 503 1.08 -21.70 11.58
C VAL A 503 0.24 -22.66 12.43
N LYS A 504 -0.81 -22.15 13.08
CA LYS A 504 -1.79 -22.91 13.87
C LYS A 504 -2.94 -23.42 13.00
N TRP A 505 -3.48 -22.57 12.13
CA TRP A 505 -4.51 -22.92 11.16
C TRP A 505 -4.44 -22.00 9.94
N THR A 506 -5.03 -22.45 8.83
CA THR A 506 -5.13 -21.73 7.56
C THR A 506 -6.57 -21.73 7.06
N VAL A 507 -6.95 -20.68 6.34
CA VAL A 507 -8.16 -20.60 5.52
C VAL A 507 -7.73 -20.19 4.12
N GLU A 508 -8.09 -20.99 3.11
CA GLU A 508 -7.78 -20.68 1.70
C GLU A 508 -8.61 -19.50 1.20
N HIS A 509 -7.97 -18.69 0.35
CA HIS A 509 -8.60 -17.60 -0.39
C HIS A 509 -9.04 -18.03 -1.79
N ASP A 510 -9.92 -17.26 -2.43
CA ASP A 510 -10.41 -17.61 -3.79
C ASP A 510 -9.34 -17.31 -4.87
N GLY A 511 -8.44 -16.35 -4.61
CA GLY A 511 -7.26 -16.12 -5.43
C GLY A 511 -6.17 -15.31 -4.72
N TRP A 512 -5.00 -15.17 -5.36
CA TRP A 512 -3.82 -14.56 -4.72
C TRP A 512 -3.95 -13.06 -4.38
N GLN A 513 -4.96 -12.38 -4.94
CA GLN A 513 -5.24 -10.96 -4.67
C GLN A 513 -6.22 -10.77 -3.50
N ASP A 514 -6.84 -11.83 -2.98
CA ASP A 514 -7.59 -11.80 -1.72
C ASP A 514 -6.59 -11.77 -0.57
N ARG A 515 -6.24 -10.56 -0.14
CA ARG A 515 -5.24 -10.38 0.93
C ARG A 515 -5.60 -9.22 1.85
N ALA A 516 -6.89 -8.95 1.99
CA ALA A 516 -7.41 -7.83 2.77
C ALA A 516 -6.89 -7.83 4.22
N GLY A 517 -7.00 -6.67 4.86
CA GLY A 517 -6.61 -6.51 6.26
C GLY A 517 -7.44 -7.37 7.21
N VAL A 518 -6.97 -7.48 8.46
CA VAL A 518 -7.55 -8.34 9.48
C VAL A 518 -7.87 -7.54 10.75
N LEU A 519 -8.96 -7.89 11.42
CA LEU A 519 -9.30 -7.41 12.77
C LEU A 519 -9.47 -8.62 13.70
N ALA A 520 -8.87 -8.57 14.89
CA ALA A 520 -9.08 -9.54 15.96
C ALA A 520 -9.81 -8.91 17.15
N THR A 521 -10.51 -9.73 17.94
CA THR A 521 -11.27 -9.25 19.11
C THR A 521 -11.10 -10.17 20.31
N ALA A 522 -11.20 -9.60 21.52
CA ALA A 522 -11.08 -10.33 22.78
C ALA A 522 -12.14 -11.44 22.95
N SER A 523 -13.29 -11.33 22.26
CA SER A 523 -14.32 -12.38 22.22
C SER A 523 -13.93 -13.60 21.39
N GLY A 524 -12.76 -13.61 20.76
CA GLY A 524 -12.26 -14.73 19.97
C GLY A 524 -12.75 -14.74 18.53
N LEU A 525 -13.02 -13.57 17.95
CA LEU A 525 -13.39 -13.44 16.54
C LEU A 525 -12.28 -12.79 15.71
N VAL A 526 -12.16 -13.25 14.47
CA VAL A 526 -11.31 -12.67 13.42
C VAL A 526 -12.21 -12.24 12.25
N PHE A 527 -12.14 -10.96 11.87
CA PHE A 527 -12.86 -10.40 10.73
C PHE A 527 -11.91 -10.20 9.56
N HIS A 528 -12.36 -10.60 8.37
CA HIS A 528 -11.58 -10.47 7.14
C HIS A 528 -12.52 -10.31 5.94
N GLY A 529 -12.19 -9.39 5.05
CA GLY A 529 -12.91 -9.18 3.79
C GLY A 529 -12.25 -9.89 2.62
N ASP A 530 -12.98 -10.07 1.52
CA ASP A 530 -12.41 -10.60 0.26
C ASP A 530 -12.91 -9.87 -0.98
N LEU A 531 -12.30 -10.18 -2.12
CA LEU A 531 -12.63 -9.54 -3.40
C LEU A 531 -13.93 -10.04 -3.98
N ALA A 532 -14.39 -11.24 -3.61
CA ALA A 532 -15.72 -11.74 -3.97
C ALA A 532 -16.86 -10.92 -3.33
N GLY A 533 -16.53 -9.99 -2.43
CA GLY A 533 -17.47 -9.06 -1.83
C GLY A 533 -18.14 -9.65 -0.60
N ARG A 534 -17.35 -10.31 0.25
CA ARG A 534 -17.81 -10.92 1.49
C ARG A 534 -17.02 -10.39 2.67
N LEU A 535 -17.71 -10.02 3.75
CA LEU A 535 -17.12 -9.88 5.08
C LEU A 535 -17.30 -11.20 5.82
N ARG A 536 -16.20 -11.85 6.20
CA ARG A 536 -16.18 -13.17 6.82
C ARG A 536 -15.69 -13.04 8.26
N VAL A 537 -16.34 -13.78 9.15
CA VAL A 537 -16.00 -13.84 10.56
C VAL A 537 -15.65 -15.26 10.95
N PHE A 538 -14.46 -15.43 11.53
CA PHE A 538 -13.90 -16.71 11.92
C PHE A 538 -13.71 -16.79 13.43
N ASP A 539 -13.76 -18.01 13.95
CA ASP A 539 -13.27 -18.32 15.29
C ASP A 539 -11.74 -18.19 15.33
N ALA A 540 -11.21 -17.39 16.25
CA ALA A 540 -9.79 -17.07 16.33
C ALA A 540 -8.89 -18.28 16.64
N ASP A 541 -9.42 -19.28 17.34
CA ASP A 541 -8.65 -20.43 17.78
C ASP A 541 -8.57 -21.54 16.73
N THR A 542 -9.61 -21.68 15.91
CA THR A 542 -9.79 -22.81 15.00
C THR A 542 -9.84 -22.44 13.52
N GLY A 543 -10.04 -21.17 13.18
CA GLY A 543 -10.27 -20.72 11.80
C GLY A 543 -11.64 -21.12 11.25
N LYS A 544 -12.54 -21.63 12.10
CA LYS A 544 -13.90 -22.02 11.68
C LYS A 544 -14.69 -20.78 11.25
N LEU A 545 -15.23 -20.81 10.03
CA LEU A 545 -16.17 -19.77 9.56
C LEU A 545 -17.45 -19.78 10.42
N LEU A 546 -17.78 -18.63 10.99
CA LEU A 546 -18.96 -18.43 11.85
C LEU A 546 -20.06 -17.62 11.15
N LYS A 547 -19.65 -16.64 10.34
CA LYS A 547 -20.58 -15.77 9.61
C LYS A 547 -19.95 -15.31 8.30
N THR A 548 -20.77 -15.23 7.28
CA THR A 548 -20.50 -14.46 6.06
C THR A 548 -21.59 -13.41 5.91
N VAL A 549 -21.18 -12.19 5.57
CA VAL A 549 -22.05 -11.09 5.15
C VAL A 549 -21.70 -10.76 3.71
N GLU A 550 -22.63 -11.01 2.79
CA GLU A 550 -22.50 -10.59 1.39
C GLU A 550 -22.60 -9.08 1.31
N THR A 551 -21.53 -8.42 0.88
CA THR A 551 -21.51 -6.96 0.69
C THR A 551 -21.77 -6.59 -0.76
N GLY A 552 -21.35 -7.43 -1.71
CA GLY A 552 -21.41 -7.10 -3.13
C GLY A 552 -20.38 -6.07 -3.60
N SER A 553 -19.43 -5.70 -2.73
CA SER A 553 -18.29 -4.84 -3.06
C SER A 553 -17.00 -5.48 -2.55
N SER A 554 -15.99 -5.57 -3.42
CA SER A 554 -14.67 -6.12 -3.08
C SER A 554 -14.02 -5.37 -1.92
N ILE A 555 -13.40 -6.10 -0.99
CA ILE A 555 -12.81 -5.55 0.24
C ILE A 555 -11.29 -5.77 0.24
N LEU A 556 -10.53 -4.69 0.50
CA LEU A 556 -9.07 -4.70 0.64
C LEU A 556 -8.62 -4.11 1.98
N ALA A 557 -9.26 -3.03 2.42
CA ALA A 557 -9.00 -2.39 3.70
C ALA A 557 -9.19 -3.34 4.89
N ALA A 558 -8.55 -3.02 6.03
CA ALA A 558 -8.79 -3.73 7.27
C ALA A 558 -10.17 -3.36 7.84
N PRO A 559 -10.96 -4.34 8.33
CA PRO A 559 -12.08 -4.03 9.20
C PRO A 559 -11.59 -3.38 10.51
N MET A 560 -12.44 -2.59 11.15
CA MET A 560 -12.20 -2.03 12.49
C MET A 560 -13.49 -2.07 13.31
N THR A 561 -13.40 -1.91 14.64
CA THR A 561 -14.58 -1.97 15.53
C THR A 561 -14.50 -0.90 16.62
N TYR A 562 -15.66 -0.44 17.06
CA TYR A 562 -15.80 0.63 18.04
C TYR A 562 -17.14 0.50 18.78
N ARG A 563 -17.35 1.27 19.84
CA ARG A 563 -18.60 1.35 20.59
C ARG A 563 -19.09 2.79 20.70
N VAL A 564 -20.34 3.03 20.35
CA VAL A 564 -21.02 4.32 20.55
C VAL A 564 -22.37 4.08 21.19
N ASP A 565 -22.69 4.85 22.22
CA ASP A 565 -23.95 4.77 22.97
C ASP A 565 -24.29 3.34 23.43
N GLY A 566 -23.27 2.59 23.85
CA GLY A 566 -23.42 1.21 24.33
C GLY A 566 -23.61 0.14 23.25
N VAL A 567 -23.49 0.50 21.96
CA VAL A 567 -23.61 -0.43 20.83
C VAL A 567 -22.24 -0.62 20.18
N GLN A 568 -21.78 -1.86 20.09
CA GLN A 568 -20.60 -2.21 19.30
C GLN A 568 -20.94 -2.26 17.80
N TYR A 569 -20.07 -1.65 17.00
CA TYR A 569 -20.12 -1.62 15.55
C TYR A 569 -18.84 -2.21 14.94
N VAL A 570 -18.92 -2.73 13.72
CA VAL A 570 -17.77 -3.12 12.89
C VAL A 570 -17.86 -2.33 11.59
N ALA A 571 -16.80 -1.66 11.17
CA ALA A 571 -16.75 -0.90 9.92
C ALA A 571 -15.67 -1.42 8.98
N VAL A 572 -15.88 -1.29 7.67
CA VAL A 572 -14.87 -1.60 6.66
C VAL A 572 -15.13 -0.79 5.39
N GLN A 573 -14.06 -0.29 4.76
CA GLN A 573 -14.15 0.29 3.43
C GLN A 573 -14.10 -0.78 2.34
N THR A 574 -14.87 -0.59 1.28
CA THR A 574 -14.92 -1.49 0.14
C THR A 574 -14.48 -0.76 -1.12
N GLY A 575 -13.62 -1.38 -1.91
CA GLY A 575 -13.15 -0.84 -3.19
C GLY A 575 -11.91 -1.55 -3.71
N TRP A 576 -12.04 -2.19 -4.86
CA TRP A 576 -10.94 -2.84 -5.56
C TRP A 576 -9.96 -1.84 -6.18
N GLY A 577 -8.69 -2.21 -6.20
CA GLY A 577 -7.62 -1.53 -6.90
C GLY A 577 -6.29 -1.73 -6.18
N GLY A 578 -5.37 -0.79 -6.32
CA GLY A 578 -4.11 -0.79 -5.58
C GLY A 578 -3.04 -1.74 -6.14
N GLY A 579 -1.83 -1.64 -5.60
CA GLY A 579 -0.75 -2.62 -5.81
C GLY A 579 -0.05 -2.61 -7.18
N GLY A 580 -0.47 -1.77 -8.13
CA GLY A 580 0.21 -1.55 -9.42
C GLY A 580 -0.25 -2.42 -10.57
N TRP A 581 -1.43 -3.05 -10.43
CA TRP A 581 -1.96 -4.01 -11.41
C TRP A 581 -3.36 -3.58 -11.83
N GLY A 582 -3.50 -3.04 -13.05
CA GLY A 582 -4.77 -2.51 -13.55
C GLY A 582 -5.84 -3.56 -13.92
N PHE A 583 -5.69 -4.82 -13.53
CA PHE A 583 -6.63 -5.90 -13.88
C PHE A 583 -7.48 -6.30 -12.66
N VAL A 584 -8.69 -6.79 -12.91
CA VAL A 584 -9.62 -7.29 -11.88
C VAL A 584 -9.76 -8.80 -12.04
N PRO A 585 -9.66 -9.59 -10.96
CA PRO A 585 -9.99 -11.00 -11.02
C PRO A 585 -11.43 -11.24 -11.45
N GLY A 586 -11.65 -12.25 -12.29
CA GLY A 586 -13.01 -12.62 -12.72
C GLY A 586 -13.92 -13.07 -11.58
N TYR A 587 -13.36 -13.52 -10.44
CA TYR A 587 -14.13 -13.89 -9.24
C TYR A 587 -14.51 -12.70 -8.37
N ALA A 588 -13.91 -11.52 -8.60
CA ALA A 588 -14.15 -10.36 -7.76
C ALA A 588 -15.54 -9.73 -8.04
N ALA A 589 -16.20 -9.26 -6.98
CA ALA A 589 -17.42 -8.47 -7.09
C ALA A 589 -17.22 -7.24 -7.99
N ALA A 590 -16.05 -6.59 -7.94
CA ALA A 590 -15.74 -5.46 -8.82
C ALA A 590 -15.82 -5.80 -10.32
N TYR A 591 -15.53 -7.05 -10.71
CA TYR A 591 -15.63 -7.49 -12.11
C TYR A 591 -17.09 -7.76 -12.52
N ALA A 592 -17.88 -8.35 -11.62
CA ALA A 592 -19.26 -8.73 -11.91
C ALA A 592 -20.25 -7.57 -11.76
N LYS A 593 -20.02 -6.69 -10.78
CA LYS A 593 -20.97 -5.68 -10.28
C LYS A 593 -20.44 -4.24 -10.34
N GLY A 594 -19.19 -4.06 -10.77
CA GLY A 594 -18.52 -2.76 -10.77
C GLY A 594 -17.90 -2.42 -9.42
N ASN A 595 -16.99 -1.44 -9.43
CA ASN A 595 -16.23 -1.07 -8.24
C ASN A 595 -16.97 -0.05 -7.36
N ALA A 596 -18.05 -0.49 -6.70
CA ALA A 596 -18.83 0.37 -5.81
C ALA A 596 -18.06 0.67 -4.51
N ASN A 597 -17.55 1.90 -4.36
CA ASN A 597 -16.80 2.32 -3.18
C ASN A 597 -17.71 2.80 -2.07
N ARG A 598 -17.67 2.10 -0.94
CA ARG A 598 -18.55 2.34 0.20
C ARG A 598 -17.79 2.17 1.49
N LEU A 599 -18.24 2.86 2.52
CA LEU A 599 -17.99 2.51 3.91
C LEU A 599 -19.20 1.74 4.41
N LEU A 600 -19.00 0.49 4.83
CA LEU A 600 -20.05 -0.37 5.36
C LEU A 600 -19.87 -0.54 6.86
N VAL A 601 -20.94 -0.32 7.63
CA VAL A 601 -20.92 -0.46 9.10
C VAL A 601 -21.99 -1.43 9.55
N PHE A 602 -21.61 -2.36 10.43
CA PHE A 602 -22.38 -3.49 10.88
C PHE A 602 -22.61 -3.46 12.39
N LYS A 603 -23.72 -4.06 12.84
CA LYS A 603 -24.01 -4.31 14.26
C LYS A 603 -24.86 -5.57 14.44
N LEU A 604 -25.00 -6.04 15.68
CA LEU A 604 -25.95 -7.10 16.01
C LEU A 604 -27.39 -6.64 15.75
N GLY A 605 -28.18 -7.51 15.10
CA GLY A 605 -29.55 -7.20 14.70
C GLY A 605 -29.66 -6.19 13.55
N GLY A 606 -28.57 -5.92 12.84
CA GLY A 606 -28.57 -5.08 11.63
C GLY A 606 -29.34 -5.71 10.47
N GLY A 607 -29.65 -4.90 9.46
CA GLY A 607 -30.42 -5.29 8.28
C GLY A 607 -29.60 -6.03 7.22
N ALA A 608 -30.24 -6.32 6.08
CA ALA A 608 -29.56 -6.81 4.89
C ALA A 608 -28.67 -5.72 4.28
N VAL A 609 -27.53 -6.12 3.71
CA VAL A 609 -26.70 -5.21 2.93
C VAL A 609 -27.28 -5.07 1.51
N PRO A 610 -27.47 -3.85 0.99
CA PRO A 610 -27.77 -3.66 -0.42
C PRO A 610 -26.60 -4.15 -1.28
N VAL A 611 -26.87 -5.17 -2.09
CA VAL A 611 -25.90 -5.74 -3.04
C VAL A 611 -26.13 -5.10 -4.41
N PRO A 612 -25.11 -4.50 -5.04
CA PRO A 612 -25.25 -3.94 -6.39
C PRO A 612 -25.67 -5.00 -7.42
N ASP A 613 -26.43 -4.56 -8.42
CA ASP A 613 -26.83 -5.40 -9.56
C ASP A 613 -25.60 -5.82 -10.38
N ASP A 614 -25.73 -6.93 -11.11
CA ASP A 614 -24.69 -7.35 -12.04
C ASP A 614 -24.60 -6.35 -13.20
N LEU A 615 -23.36 -6.08 -13.63
CA LEU A 615 -23.10 -5.31 -14.84
C LEU A 615 -23.71 -6.01 -16.05
N PRO A 616 -24.17 -5.23 -17.06
CA PRO A 616 -24.71 -5.81 -18.28
C PRO A 616 -23.69 -6.72 -18.97
N PRO A 617 -24.16 -7.71 -19.75
CA PRO A 617 -23.29 -8.53 -20.58
C PRO A 617 -22.37 -7.66 -21.45
N LEU A 618 -21.15 -8.13 -21.66
CA LEU A 618 -20.24 -7.46 -22.58
C LEU A 618 -20.82 -7.49 -23.99
N GLU A 619 -20.81 -6.33 -24.63
CA GLU A 619 -21.04 -6.20 -26.07
C GLU A 619 -19.70 -6.29 -26.81
N PRO A 620 -19.70 -6.74 -28.09
CA PRO A 620 -18.50 -6.71 -28.91
C PRO A 620 -17.89 -5.32 -28.94
N ALA A 621 -16.56 -5.24 -28.89
CA ALA A 621 -15.82 -4.00 -29.05
C ALA A 621 -16.35 -3.23 -30.28
N PRO A 622 -16.40 -1.89 -30.26
CA PRO A 622 -16.79 -1.12 -31.43
C PRO A 622 -15.86 -1.42 -32.61
N ALA A 623 -16.38 -1.34 -33.84
CA ALA A 623 -15.53 -1.40 -35.02
C ALA A 623 -14.50 -0.25 -34.97
N PRO A 624 -13.21 -0.51 -35.25
CA PRO A 624 -12.20 0.53 -35.24
C PRO A 624 -12.43 1.54 -36.39
N PRO A 625 -11.91 2.77 -36.29
CA PRO A 625 -11.80 3.65 -37.45
C PRO A 625 -10.85 3.05 -38.50
N ALA A 626 -10.85 3.63 -39.70
CA ALA A 626 -9.83 3.30 -40.69
C ALA A 626 -8.43 3.60 -40.12
N GLN A 627 -7.49 2.69 -40.38
CA GLN A 627 -6.10 2.88 -40.00
C GLN A 627 -5.50 4.10 -40.73
N PHE A 628 -4.45 4.71 -40.16
CA PHE A 628 -3.75 5.81 -40.82
C PHE A 628 -3.22 5.40 -42.20
N PRO A 629 -3.33 6.25 -43.23
CA PRO A 629 -2.89 5.92 -44.59
C PRO A 629 -1.40 5.54 -44.70
N ASP A 630 -0.57 6.04 -43.77
CA ASP A 630 0.87 5.82 -43.67
C ASP A 630 1.27 4.84 -42.57
N ALA A 631 0.32 4.13 -41.94
CA ALA A 631 0.64 3.13 -40.93
C ALA A 631 1.43 1.97 -41.55
N THR A 632 2.59 1.68 -40.94
CA THR A 632 3.43 0.54 -41.33
C THR A 632 3.46 -0.52 -40.23
N PRO A 633 3.80 -1.79 -40.54
CA PRO A 633 4.02 -2.80 -39.51
C PRO A 633 5.06 -2.37 -38.46
N GLN A 634 6.09 -1.63 -38.87
CA GLN A 634 7.10 -1.10 -37.97
C GLN A 634 6.53 -0.03 -37.04
N MET A 635 5.70 0.89 -37.53
CA MET A 635 5.02 1.89 -36.71
C MET A 635 4.14 1.23 -35.65
N ILE A 636 3.37 0.21 -36.03
CA ILE A 636 2.53 -0.55 -35.09
C ILE A 636 3.39 -1.27 -34.03
N ALA A 637 4.51 -1.87 -34.42
CA ALA A 637 5.43 -2.50 -33.48
C ALA A 637 6.07 -1.49 -32.51
N THR A 638 6.47 -0.32 -33.00
CA THR A 638 6.94 0.79 -32.16
C THR A 638 5.85 1.27 -31.21
N GLY A 639 4.62 1.42 -31.69
CA GLY A 639 3.46 1.77 -30.87
C GLY A 639 3.18 0.77 -29.76
N SER A 640 3.32 -0.53 -30.04
CA SER A 640 3.20 -1.58 -29.04
C SER A 640 4.26 -1.45 -27.94
N ALA A 641 5.53 -1.21 -28.30
CA ALA A 641 6.61 -1.03 -27.31
C ALA A 641 6.38 0.20 -26.44
N LEU A 642 6.00 1.33 -27.05
CA LEU A 642 5.70 2.57 -26.33
C LEU A 642 4.48 2.44 -25.42
N PHE A 643 3.43 1.72 -25.86
CA PHE A 643 2.26 1.44 -25.04
C PHE A 643 2.65 0.62 -23.79
N THR A 644 3.45 -0.43 -23.96
CA THR A 644 3.93 -1.25 -22.84
C THR A 644 4.78 -0.43 -21.85
N GLU A 645 5.61 0.49 -22.35
CA GLU A 645 6.48 1.30 -21.50
C GLU A 645 5.72 2.40 -20.74
N ASN A 646 4.69 2.98 -21.34
CA ASN A 646 4.08 4.22 -20.83
C ASN A 646 2.63 4.05 -20.37
N CYS A 647 1.89 3.08 -20.90
CA CYS A 647 0.43 3.04 -20.76
C CYS A 647 -0.08 1.80 -20.01
N SER A 648 0.59 0.65 -20.13
CA SER A 648 0.03 -0.63 -19.63
C SER A 648 -0.06 -0.72 -18.10
N LEU A 649 0.64 0.15 -17.36
CA LEU A 649 0.53 0.24 -15.89
C LEU A 649 -0.88 0.62 -15.45
N CYS A 650 -1.48 1.56 -16.19
CA CYS A 650 -2.85 1.98 -15.98
C CYS A 650 -3.81 1.17 -16.85
N HIS A 651 -3.50 0.99 -18.13
CA HIS A 651 -4.37 0.36 -19.10
C HIS A 651 -4.02 -1.12 -19.30
N SER A 652 -4.52 -1.97 -18.39
CA SER A 652 -4.36 -3.43 -18.49
C SER A 652 -4.99 -4.04 -19.74
N ASN A 653 -5.80 -3.24 -20.47
CA ASN A 653 -6.59 -3.67 -21.61
C ASN A 653 -7.37 -4.94 -21.26
N GLN A 654 -8.11 -4.87 -20.16
CA GLN A 654 -9.06 -5.88 -19.72
C GLN A 654 -10.46 -5.26 -19.73
N PRO A 655 -11.49 -5.94 -20.29
CA PRO A 655 -12.85 -5.48 -20.11
C PRO A 655 -13.21 -5.42 -18.61
N ARG A 656 -14.00 -4.43 -18.22
CA ARG A 656 -14.47 -4.21 -16.84
C ARG A 656 -13.37 -3.91 -15.81
N ALA A 657 -12.15 -3.59 -16.24
CA ALA A 657 -11.16 -2.99 -15.35
C ALA A 657 -11.61 -1.60 -14.86
N PRO A 658 -11.12 -1.11 -13.70
CA PRO A 658 -11.42 0.23 -13.20
C PRO A 658 -10.93 1.35 -14.12
N LEU A 659 -9.91 1.04 -14.94
CA LEU A 659 -9.36 1.93 -15.95
C LEU A 659 -9.78 1.46 -17.36
N PRO A 660 -10.03 2.39 -18.31
CA PRO A 660 -10.57 2.03 -19.62
C PRO A 660 -9.72 1.00 -20.40
N ASP A 661 -10.39 0.03 -21.05
CA ASP A 661 -9.77 -0.83 -22.07
C ASP A 661 -9.63 -0.04 -23.38
N LEU A 662 -8.40 0.34 -23.73
CA LEU A 662 -8.16 1.20 -24.89
C LEU A 662 -8.41 0.51 -26.23
N ARG A 663 -8.59 -0.81 -26.25
CA ARG A 663 -9.02 -1.53 -27.47
C ARG A 663 -10.53 -1.42 -27.72
N ARG A 664 -11.26 -0.74 -26.83
CA ARG A 664 -12.71 -0.51 -26.92
C ARG A 664 -13.04 0.97 -27.05
N MET A 665 -12.10 1.78 -27.56
CA MET A 665 -12.30 3.20 -27.75
C MET A 665 -13.51 3.49 -28.65
N SER A 666 -14.24 4.55 -28.29
CA SER A 666 -15.31 5.10 -29.14
C SER A 666 -14.73 5.95 -30.26
N GLU A 667 -15.50 6.21 -31.32
CA GLU A 667 -15.11 7.12 -32.40
C GLU A 667 -14.68 8.50 -31.86
N GLY A 668 -15.42 9.05 -30.89
CA GLY A 668 -15.06 10.32 -30.25
C GLY A 668 -13.74 10.25 -29.47
N THR A 669 -13.45 9.10 -28.85
CA THR A 669 -12.17 8.88 -28.16
C THR A 669 -11.01 8.80 -29.15
N HIS A 670 -11.18 8.12 -30.30
CA HIS A 670 -10.17 8.15 -31.37
C HIS A 670 -9.95 9.56 -31.91
N ALA A 671 -11.02 10.31 -32.16
CA ALA A 671 -10.94 11.68 -32.69
C ALA A 671 -10.24 12.65 -31.72
N ALA A 672 -10.27 12.37 -30.42
CA ALA A 672 -9.65 13.18 -29.38
C ALA A 672 -8.32 12.60 -28.85
N PHE A 673 -7.74 11.57 -29.48
CA PHE A 673 -6.61 10.81 -28.92
C PHE A 673 -5.42 11.71 -28.53
N ASP A 674 -4.94 12.56 -29.45
CA ASP A 674 -3.82 13.47 -29.17
C ASP A 674 -4.16 14.49 -28.09
N ARG A 675 -5.40 14.99 -28.05
CA ARG A 675 -5.85 15.92 -27.02
C ARG A 675 -5.90 15.26 -25.64
N ILE A 676 -6.19 13.96 -25.58
CA ILE A 676 -6.18 13.18 -24.34
C ILE A 676 -4.74 12.91 -23.91
N VAL A 677 -3.91 12.38 -24.80
CA VAL A 677 -2.56 11.88 -24.48
C VAL A 677 -1.54 13.02 -24.32
N LEU A 678 -1.59 14.04 -25.16
CA LEU A 678 -0.58 15.10 -25.20
C LEU A 678 -1.08 16.41 -24.57
N GLU A 679 -2.35 16.77 -24.73
CA GLU A 679 -2.88 18.05 -24.21
C GLU A 679 -3.55 17.95 -22.84
N GLY A 680 -3.74 16.73 -22.30
CA GLY A 680 -4.31 16.51 -20.97
C GLY A 680 -5.82 16.77 -20.88
N LEU A 681 -6.59 16.49 -21.93
CA LEU A 681 -8.06 16.64 -21.93
C LEU A 681 -8.75 15.91 -20.76
N PHE A 682 -8.18 14.79 -20.31
CA PHE A 682 -8.67 14.00 -19.18
C PHE A 682 -7.78 14.08 -17.93
N LEU A 683 -6.88 15.07 -17.85
CA LEU A 683 -6.03 15.29 -16.68
C LEU A 683 -6.84 15.47 -15.38
N PRO A 684 -7.95 16.23 -15.34
CA PRO A 684 -8.78 16.33 -14.12
C PRO A 684 -9.39 14.99 -13.67
N ASN A 685 -9.53 14.02 -14.58
CA ASN A 685 -10.02 12.67 -14.28
C ASN A 685 -8.88 11.69 -13.93
N GLY A 686 -7.64 12.16 -13.90
CA GLY A 686 -6.46 11.39 -13.53
C GLY A 686 -5.73 10.70 -14.69
N MET A 687 -6.00 11.07 -15.96
CA MET A 687 -5.19 10.66 -17.10
C MET A 687 -4.07 11.70 -17.34
N PRO A 688 -2.80 11.41 -17.00
CA PRO A 688 -1.70 12.37 -17.16
C PRO A 688 -1.48 12.73 -18.63
N ARG A 689 -0.94 13.93 -18.88
CA ARG A 689 -0.40 14.28 -20.19
C ARG A 689 1.02 13.71 -20.36
N TRP A 690 1.40 13.47 -21.61
CA TRP A 690 2.65 12.79 -21.98
C TRP A 690 3.48 13.60 -22.99
N ASP A 691 3.18 14.88 -23.20
CA ASP A 691 3.87 15.77 -24.14
C ASP A 691 5.33 16.07 -23.77
N ASP A 692 5.73 15.78 -22.53
CA ASP A 692 7.12 15.84 -22.05
C ASP A 692 7.93 14.56 -22.28
N ILE A 693 7.28 13.44 -22.66
CA ILE A 693 7.90 12.13 -22.88
C ILE A 693 7.70 11.63 -24.32
N LEU A 694 6.52 11.87 -24.89
CA LEU A 694 6.10 11.36 -26.19
C LEU A 694 6.00 12.50 -27.21
N SER A 695 6.61 12.29 -28.38
CA SER A 695 6.37 13.12 -29.55
C SER A 695 5.00 12.83 -30.18
N PRO A 696 4.45 13.75 -31.00
CA PRO A 696 3.23 13.48 -31.77
C PRO A 696 3.30 12.21 -32.63
N ASP A 697 4.45 11.92 -33.24
CA ASP A 697 4.64 10.70 -34.05
C ASP A 697 4.63 9.43 -33.18
N GLN A 698 5.17 9.51 -31.95
CA GLN A 698 5.12 8.40 -30.99
C GLN A 698 3.70 8.16 -30.48
N ALA A 699 2.95 9.22 -30.17
CA ALA A 699 1.54 9.13 -29.82
C ALA A 699 0.72 8.51 -30.97
N LYS A 700 0.95 8.96 -32.21
CA LYS A 700 0.35 8.37 -33.42
C LYS A 700 0.69 6.88 -33.57
N ALA A 701 1.93 6.48 -33.28
CA ALA A 701 2.33 5.07 -33.33
C ALA A 701 1.54 4.23 -32.30
N ILE A 702 1.39 4.72 -31.06
CA ILE A 702 0.56 4.06 -30.03
C ILE A 702 -0.90 3.97 -30.53
N HIS A 703 -1.43 5.03 -31.13
CA HIS A 703 -2.80 5.03 -31.65
C HIS A 703 -2.99 4.02 -32.78
N ALA A 704 -2.03 3.94 -33.71
CA ALA A 704 -2.02 2.96 -34.79
C ALA A 704 -2.01 1.53 -34.26
N PHE A 705 -1.22 1.27 -33.21
CA PHE A 705 -1.22 0.00 -32.49
C PHE A 705 -2.59 -0.31 -31.86
N LEU A 706 -3.20 0.63 -31.15
CA LEU A 706 -4.50 0.43 -30.51
C LEU A 706 -5.63 0.20 -31.52
N ILE A 707 -5.60 0.87 -32.68
CA ILE A 707 -6.53 0.62 -33.79
C ILE A 707 -6.39 -0.84 -34.28
N ALA A 708 -5.16 -1.32 -34.45
CA ALA A 708 -4.90 -2.70 -34.88
C ALA A 708 -5.34 -3.74 -33.82
N GLU A 709 -5.15 -3.45 -32.53
CA GLU A 709 -5.64 -4.34 -31.46
C GLU A 709 -7.17 -4.33 -31.32
N GLN A 710 -7.81 -3.18 -31.54
CA GLN A 710 -9.27 -3.08 -31.57
C GLN A 710 -9.88 -3.87 -32.74
N GLU A 711 -9.26 -3.85 -33.92
CA GLU A 711 -9.68 -4.68 -35.06
C GLU A 711 -9.70 -6.17 -34.70
N LYS A 712 -8.59 -6.69 -34.16
CA LYS A 712 -8.46 -8.08 -33.71
C LYS A 712 -9.50 -8.43 -32.63
N LEU A 713 -9.71 -7.52 -31.66
CA LEU A 713 -10.67 -7.74 -30.58
C LEU A 713 -12.12 -7.76 -31.13
N HIS A 714 -12.47 -6.80 -31.99
CA HIS A 714 -13.80 -6.72 -32.61
C HIS A 714 -14.13 -7.99 -33.40
N GLU A 715 -13.21 -8.45 -34.27
CA GLU A 715 -13.40 -9.68 -35.05
C GLU A 715 -13.59 -10.91 -34.17
N ARG A 716 -12.74 -11.06 -33.14
CA ARG A 716 -12.84 -12.14 -32.15
C ARG A 716 -14.21 -12.13 -31.47
N GLU A 717 -14.63 -10.99 -30.96
CA GLU A 717 -15.83 -10.88 -30.15
C GLU A 717 -17.12 -11.00 -30.97
N VAL A 718 -17.14 -10.49 -32.21
CA VAL A 718 -18.24 -10.74 -33.14
C VAL A 718 -18.37 -12.24 -33.44
N ALA A 719 -17.25 -12.95 -33.63
CA ALA A 719 -17.26 -14.39 -33.84
C ALA A 719 -17.75 -15.16 -32.61
N LEU A 720 -17.31 -14.77 -31.41
CA LEU A 720 -17.77 -15.38 -30.15
C LEU A 720 -19.26 -15.12 -29.90
N LYS A 721 -19.74 -13.90 -30.14
CA LYS A 721 -21.17 -13.55 -30.02
C LYS A 721 -22.03 -14.38 -30.97
N ARG A 722 -21.60 -14.59 -32.21
CA ARG A 722 -22.28 -15.49 -33.18
C ARG A 722 -22.32 -16.94 -32.70
N GLN A 723 -21.36 -17.38 -31.89
CA GLN A 723 -21.28 -18.72 -31.31
C GLN A 723 -21.99 -18.85 -29.95
N GLY A 724 -22.55 -17.77 -29.40
CA GLY A 724 -23.14 -17.76 -28.05
C GLY A 724 -22.10 -17.98 -26.94
N LYS A 725 -20.83 -17.64 -27.18
CA LYS A 725 -19.74 -17.78 -26.19
C LYS A 725 -19.50 -16.47 -25.43
N PRO A 726 -19.04 -16.52 -24.16
CA PRO A 726 -18.66 -15.33 -23.40
C PRO A 726 -17.58 -14.51 -24.12
N LEU A 727 -17.67 -13.19 -24.03
CA LEU A 727 -16.66 -12.28 -24.60
C LEU A 727 -15.47 -12.06 -23.68
N ASP A 728 -15.65 -12.35 -22.38
CA ASP A 728 -14.65 -12.24 -21.34
C ASP A 728 -13.31 -12.81 -21.79
N SER A 729 -12.26 -12.07 -21.48
CA SER A 729 -10.89 -12.47 -21.74
C SER A 729 -10.06 -12.11 -20.53
N ARG A 730 -9.30 -13.08 -20.02
CA ARG A 730 -8.21 -12.78 -19.09
C ARG A 730 -7.20 -11.88 -19.83
N SER A 731 -6.80 -10.79 -19.19
CA SER A 731 -5.67 -10.02 -19.71
C SER A 731 -4.40 -10.84 -19.50
N LEU A 732 -3.71 -11.14 -20.59
CA LEU A 732 -2.33 -11.63 -20.58
C LEU A 732 -1.35 -10.49 -20.89
N THR A 733 -1.84 -9.23 -20.92
CA THR A 733 -0.96 -8.06 -20.93
C THR A 733 -0.01 -8.27 -19.78
N ILE A 734 1.25 -8.50 -20.13
CA ILE A 734 2.31 -8.94 -19.24
C ILE A 734 2.17 -8.14 -17.94
N LEU A 735 2.02 -8.84 -16.81
CA LEU A 735 1.87 -8.23 -15.48
C LEU A 735 3.16 -7.57 -15.00
N SER A 736 3.94 -7.03 -15.92
CA SER A 736 5.13 -6.24 -15.74
C SER A 736 5.04 -5.07 -16.67
N ASN A 737 4.81 -3.92 -16.08
CA ASN A 737 5.14 -2.64 -16.69
C ASN A 737 6.63 -2.34 -16.51
N PHE A 738 7.39 -3.27 -15.93
CA PHE A 738 8.78 -3.14 -15.55
C PHE A 738 9.70 -3.77 -16.60
#